data_AF-A0A1M6YUW3-F1
#
_entry.id   AF-A0A1M6YUW3-F1
#
_cell.length_a   1.000
_cell.length_b   1.000
_cell.length_c   1.000
_cell.angle_alpha   90.00
_cell.angle_beta   90.00
_cell.angle_gamma   90.00
#
_symmetry.space_group_name_H-M   'P 1'
#
loop_
_entity.id
_entity.type
_entity.pdbx_description
1 polymer ?
#
loop_
_entity_poly.entity_id
_entity_poly.type
_entity_poly.pdbx_seq_one_letter_code
_entity_poly.pdbx_strand_id
1 'polypeptide(L)'
;MKINHGINIAMAVFCAGAVSANAAIEWVNQCASNGFTLIAESDHFEVCKKPTTDDGQANNVSIPNADAQGVLTSLEKVYSFYIDSLGWMLPFPSSPDKKLKSNIYVFDNSVMAALYGGQDYVKGLNNEFGPGMWIGVGSLKDYWGTSHEFAHGLQGVAGWMGNNSHSGWFAESHANWMAHQYNPNDAHCSEYLINYPYLYYGSTRDRYCNWQFLEHLKEEFGGGHKGAHEVNRIWMESIRDGEDGRMEQTPFTAMMMVYGWTLDSLNQQFGKFAMKNATLEYAPAKKALYKKSYGDYEFKTRRDASWGDNYRRHTRVTMLNKMECAAGEKCADRYISPSYWAPQRWGYNLVRIYPDSAGKVTVKFRGIVQDKPTVSGYKCFGDNTDHYMGKSYNWCNYAPDKLPDPASGWTVGLVAEGADGTPRYSEMKHGTGFNLEIETKASDKALWLAVTATPTEMQTILWDQFYYSVYRYPYMIEVVNGAPEGYNKDFWKPTNASGYTKHSNGGGLVSSKAKVDASVYVGPDAVVNGGTVSGNARIEDFAVVDGGTISGNAVVRGRALVTAGTIGDDAVLEEDAWLVSGSITGKAKVGALSIIVNTTVTDNAQVYGVMWALNGKKLSGTAQLRGDLENNFDKELTKGIFYGMVDNGMLNNANYGANLTTPPTDATASLDKAVWYAVADDSTETGPSKLINTQRLRLNLEDNAFDVFNLNGKHLGVVKNGTQGQISLQESLRKAGLNAGTYLIRGKESNKMLRVNLR
;
A
#
# COMPACT_ATOMS: atom_id res chain seq x y z
N MET A 1 16.29 -54.59 -42.14
CA MET A 1 17.34 -54.97 -43.12
C MET A 1 18.71 -54.82 -42.43
N LYS A 2 19.42 -55.94 -42.25
CA LYS A 2 20.85 -56.17 -41.87
C LYS A 2 21.59 -55.14 -40.98
N ILE A 3 21.87 -55.45 -39.70
CA ILE A 3 23.07 -56.13 -39.12
C ILE A 3 24.35 -55.25 -39.04
N ASN A 4 24.59 -54.68 -37.86
CA ASN A 4 25.67 -54.98 -36.88
C ASN A 4 27.16 -55.06 -37.31
N HIS A 5 28.01 -54.18 -36.77
CA HIS A 5 29.19 -54.43 -35.89
C HIS A 5 30.30 -53.38 -36.03
N GLY A 6 30.92 -53.01 -34.90
CA GLY A 6 32.31 -52.52 -34.91
C GLY A 6 32.66 -51.48 -33.84
N ILE A 7 32.89 -51.93 -32.61
CA ILE A 7 33.63 -51.18 -31.58
C ILE A 7 35.09 -51.04 -32.03
N ASN A 8 35.68 -49.85 -31.88
CA ASN A 8 37.11 -49.74 -31.57
C ASN A 8 37.41 -48.52 -30.69
N ILE A 9 38.33 -48.75 -29.76
CA ILE A 9 38.73 -47.95 -28.61
C ILE A 9 39.79 -46.91 -29.00
N ALA A 10 39.85 -45.83 -28.23
CA ALA A 10 40.93 -44.84 -28.06
C ALA A 10 41.07 -43.70 -29.08
N MET A 11 40.69 -42.49 -28.66
CA MET A 11 41.66 -41.48 -28.23
C MET A 11 40.92 -40.30 -27.58
N ALA A 12 41.12 -40.14 -26.28
CA ALA A 12 40.81 -38.91 -25.57
C ALA A 12 41.77 -37.82 -26.07
N VAL A 13 41.29 -36.96 -26.98
CA VAL A 13 41.96 -35.68 -27.25
C VAL A 13 41.37 -34.67 -26.27
N PHE A 14 42.13 -34.41 -25.22
CA PHE A 14 42.00 -33.22 -24.39
C PHE A 14 42.01 -31.98 -25.30
N CYS A 15 40.85 -31.36 -25.53
CA CYS A 15 40.83 -29.93 -25.80
C CYS A 15 41.01 -29.23 -24.45
N ALA A 16 42.28 -29.01 -24.11
CA ALA A 16 42.67 -28.13 -23.02
C ALA A 16 42.08 -26.74 -23.23
N GLY A 17 41.65 -26.15 -22.11
CA GLY A 17 40.88 -24.93 -21.98
C GLY A 17 41.18 -23.80 -22.96
N ALA A 18 40.12 -23.29 -23.58
CA ALA A 18 39.90 -21.86 -23.59
C ALA A 18 39.13 -21.54 -22.29
N VAL A 19 39.85 -21.48 -21.16
CA VAL A 19 39.37 -20.69 -20.03
C VAL A 19 39.49 -19.26 -20.52
N SER A 20 38.37 -18.63 -20.84
CA SER A 20 38.33 -17.17 -20.95
C SER A 20 38.77 -16.66 -19.58
N ALA A 21 40.03 -16.26 -19.47
CA ALA A 21 40.49 -15.46 -18.37
C ALA A 21 39.72 -14.14 -18.49
N ASN A 22 38.62 -14.00 -17.75
CA ASN A 22 38.12 -12.67 -17.42
C ASN A 22 39.33 -11.98 -16.77
N ALA A 23 39.81 -10.90 -17.39
CA ALA A 23 40.85 -10.08 -16.80
C ALA A 23 40.38 -9.72 -15.38
N ALA A 24 41.25 -9.90 -14.37
CA ALA A 24 40.91 -9.53 -13.01
C ALA A 24 40.56 -8.04 -12.99
N ILE A 25 39.38 -7.71 -12.45
CA ILE A 25 38.95 -6.32 -12.29
C ILE A 25 39.90 -5.63 -11.31
N GLU A 26 40.52 -4.53 -11.73
CA GLU A 26 41.30 -3.64 -10.87
C GLU A 26 40.36 -2.75 -10.05
N TRP A 27 40.41 -2.88 -8.73
CA TRP A 27 39.70 -2.00 -7.79
C TRP A 27 40.56 -0.78 -7.45
N VAL A 28 40.18 0.36 -8.02
CA VAL A 28 40.91 1.62 -7.94
C VAL A 28 40.59 2.34 -6.64
N ASN A 29 41.63 2.57 -5.84
CA ASN A 29 41.57 3.39 -4.65
C ASN A 29 41.22 4.84 -4.99
N GLN A 30 40.43 5.45 -4.11
CA GLN A 30 39.92 6.81 -4.19
C GLN A 30 40.46 7.67 -3.04
N CYS A 31 40.55 7.11 -1.83
CA CYS A 31 40.72 7.83 -0.57
C CYS A 31 41.93 8.78 -0.54
N ALA A 32 43.14 8.22 -0.43
CA ALA A 32 44.37 8.99 -0.32
C ALA A 32 44.65 9.83 -1.58
N SER A 33 44.22 9.35 -2.75
CA SER A 33 44.40 10.06 -4.02
C SER A 33 43.62 11.38 -4.09
N ASN A 34 42.61 11.56 -3.23
CA ASN A 34 41.82 12.79 -3.12
C ASN A 34 42.19 13.62 -1.89
N GLY A 35 43.35 13.38 -1.28
CA GLY A 35 43.84 14.14 -0.13
C GLY A 35 43.13 13.82 1.19
N PHE A 36 42.40 12.69 1.25
CA PHE A 36 41.76 12.23 2.48
C PHE A 36 42.70 11.35 3.30
N THR A 37 42.41 11.21 4.59
CA THR A 37 43.16 10.28 5.46
C THR A 37 42.56 8.89 5.32
N LEU A 38 43.31 7.95 4.75
CA LEU A 38 42.97 6.53 4.76
C LEU A 38 43.15 5.96 6.17
N ILE A 39 42.11 5.31 6.69
CA ILE A 39 42.13 4.66 8.01
C ILE A 39 42.36 3.15 7.85
N ALA A 40 41.62 2.51 6.95
CA ALA A 40 41.71 1.10 6.62
C ALA A 40 41.16 0.84 5.21
N GLU A 41 41.54 -0.26 4.58
CA GLU A 41 40.99 -0.69 3.28
C GLU A 41 40.81 -2.21 3.23
N SER A 42 39.96 -2.66 2.31
CA SER A 42 39.76 -4.05 1.89
C SER A 42 39.74 -4.13 0.36
N ASP A 43 39.33 -5.26 -0.22
CA ASP A 43 39.34 -5.46 -1.69
C ASP A 43 38.43 -4.47 -2.42
N HIS A 44 37.24 -4.21 -1.88
CA HIS A 44 36.20 -3.39 -2.52
C HIS A 44 35.92 -2.06 -1.81
N PHE A 45 36.52 -1.80 -0.65
CA PHE A 45 36.16 -0.67 0.20
C PHE A 45 37.36 0.06 0.82
N GLU A 46 37.19 1.35 1.10
CA GLU A 46 38.14 2.19 1.87
C GLU A 46 37.41 2.93 2.99
N VAL A 47 37.92 2.89 4.22
CA VAL A 47 37.46 3.75 5.32
C VAL A 47 38.29 5.03 5.32
N CYS A 48 37.61 6.15 5.14
CA CYS A 48 38.21 7.44 4.86
C CYS A 48 37.76 8.51 5.83
N LYS A 49 38.68 9.41 6.19
CA LYS A 49 38.37 10.67 6.84
C LYS A 49 38.64 11.83 5.90
N LYS A 50 37.56 12.51 5.49
CA LYS A 50 37.64 13.81 4.80
C LYS A 50 38.28 14.85 5.73
N PRO A 51 39.01 15.85 5.22
CA PRO A 51 39.59 16.91 6.05
C PRO A 51 38.50 17.79 6.70
N THR A 52 37.38 17.96 6.02
CA THR A 52 36.21 18.70 6.50
C THR A 52 34.94 17.87 6.40
N THR A 53 33.96 18.25 7.20
CA THR A 53 32.56 17.84 7.11
C THR A 53 31.89 18.55 5.94
N ASP A 54 30.70 18.10 5.54
CA ASP A 54 30.01 18.66 4.37
C ASP A 54 29.51 20.11 4.60
N ASP A 55 29.39 20.54 5.86
CA ASP A 55 29.15 21.95 6.25
C ASP A 55 30.44 22.80 6.36
N GLY A 56 31.60 22.22 6.03
CA GLY A 56 32.90 22.90 5.97
C GLY A 56 33.69 22.97 7.28
N GLN A 57 33.20 22.37 8.36
CA GLN A 57 33.95 22.31 9.63
C GLN A 57 35.08 21.27 9.56
N ALA A 58 36.11 21.44 10.40
CA ALA A 58 37.21 20.48 10.47
C ALA A 58 36.72 19.11 10.99
N ASN A 59 36.98 18.04 10.24
CA ASN A 59 36.62 16.69 10.65
C ASN A 59 37.75 16.08 11.51
N ASN A 60 37.62 16.21 12.82
CA ASN A 60 38.60 15.73 13.79
C ASN A 60 38.34 14.30 14.28
N VAL A 61 37.48 13.54 13.60
CA VAL A 61 37.12 12.19 14.03
C VAL A 61 38.33 11.26 14.12
N SER A 62 38.28 10.36 15.10
CA SER A 62 39.22 9.25 15.28
C SER A 62 38.44 8.01 15.66
N ILE A 63 38.74 6.88 15.02
CA ILE A 63 38.09 5.60 15.31
C ILE A 63 39.12 4.51 15.62
N PRO A 64 38.78 3.51 16.46
CA PRO A 64 39.62 2.34 16.63
C PRO A 64 39.80 1.59 15.31
N ASN A 65 41.02 1.14 15.02
CA ASN A 65 41.29 0.32 13.83
C ASN A 65 40.41 -0.95 13.80
N ALA A 66 40.09 -1.53 14.97
CA ALA A 66 39.19 -2.68 15.06
C ALA A 66 37.77 -2.39 14.54
N ASP A 67 37.25 -1.18 14.75
CA ASP A 67 35.92 -0.79 14.27
C ASP A 67 35.95 -0.57 12.75
N ALA A 68 37.01 0.06 12.23
CA ALA A 68 37.24 0.19 10.78
C ALA A 68 37.36 -1.17 10.08
N GLN A 69 38.10 -2.12 10.66
CA GLN A 69 38.23 -3.48 10.13
C GLN A 69 36.93 -4.29 10.24
N GLY A 70 36.16 -4.06 11.32
CA GLY A 70 34.86 -4.70 11.53
C GLY A 70 33.85 -4.33 10.45
N VAL A 71 33.71 -3.03 10.13
CA VAL A 71 32.79 -2.58 9.08
C VAL A 71 33.24 -3.08 7.70
N LEU A 72 34.54 -3.03 7.38
CA LEU A 72 35.07 -3.56 6.12
C LEU A 72 34.76 -5.05 5.96
N THR A 73 35.01 -5.86 7.01
CA THR A 73 34.71 -7.30 7.00
C THR A 73 33.23 -7.58 6.78
N SER A 74 32.35 -6.74 7.35
CA SER A 74 30.91 -6.88 7.14
C SER A 74 30.52 -6.51 5.70
N LEU A 75 31.02 -5.39 5.20
CA LEU A 75 30.71 -4.87 3.86
C LEU A 75 31.23 -5.78 2.74
N GLU A 76 32.38 -6.43 2.90
CA GLU A 76 32.84 -7.43 1.93
C GLU A 76 31.86 -8.60 1.79
N LYS A 77 31.24 -9.03 2.90
CA LYS A 77 30.19 -10.07 2.84
C LYS A 77 28.91 -9.54 2.19
N VAL A 78 28.52 -8.30 2.49
CA VAL A 78 27.37 -7.64 1.85
C VAL A 78 27.62 -7.50 0.34
N TYR A 79 28.82 -7.11 -0.05
CA TYR A 79 29.25 -6.97 -1.44
C TYR A 79 29.12 -8.30 -2.17
N SER A 80 29.73 -9.38 -1.66
CA SER A 80 29.58 -10.70 -2.30
C SER A 80 28.13 -11.19 -2.35
N PHE A 81 27.32 -10.82 -1.35
CA PHE A 81 25.91 -11.14 -1.38
C PHE A 81 25.16 -10.35 -2.47
N TYR A 82 25.27 -9.02 -2.51
CA TYR A 82 24.53 -8.19 -3.46
C TYR A 82 25.01 -8.35 -4.90
N ILE A 83 26.32 -8.36 -5.10
CA ILE A 83 26.91 -8.43 -6.43
C ILE A 83 26.93 -9.88 -6.92
N ASP A 84 27.59 -10.78 -6.19
CA ASP A 84 27.84 -12.14 -6.70
C ASP A 84 26.59 -13.02 -6.59
N SER A 85 25.82 -12.89 -5.50
CA SER A 85 24.66 -13.76 -5.26
C SER A 85 23.37 -13.21 -5.85
N LEU A 86 23.05 -11.94 -5.60
CA LEU A 86 21.82 -11.31 -6.12
C LEU A 86 21.99 -10.76 -7.55
N GLY A 87 23.21 -10.85 -8.11
CA GLY A 87 23.49 -10.44 -9.48
C GLY A 87 23.22 -8.96 -9.72
N TRP A 88 23.39 -8.10 -8.71
CA TRP A 88 23.36 -6.66 -8.93
C TRP A 88 24.50 -6.30 -9.86
N MET A 89 24.18 -5.65 -10.99
CA MET A 89 25.19 -5.22 -11.95
C MET A 89 26.15 -4.26 -11.25
N LEU A 90 27.42 -4.27 -11.62
CA LEU A 90 28.39 -3.20 -11.28
C LEU A 90 28.55 -2.24 -12.48
N PRO A 91 27.55 -1.45 -12.87
CA PRO A 91 27.60 -0.78 -14.16
C PRO A 91 28.54 0.43 -14.20
N PHE A 92 29.10 0.90 -13.07
CA PHE A 92 29.85 2.16 -13.06
C PHE A 92 31.10 2.11 -12.17
N PRO A 93 32.26 2.55 -12.68
CA PRO A 93 32.47 2.97 -14.06
C PRO A 93 32.39 1.78 -15.04
N SER A 94 31.91 2.03 -16.27
CA SER A 94 31.62 1.09 -17.36
C SER A 94 32.86 0.43 -17.92
N SER A 95 34.04 0.84 -17.43
CA SER A 95 35.33 0.22 -17.71
C SER A 95 35.24 -1.29 -17.50
N PRO A 96 35.60 -2.11 -18.50
CA PRO A 96 35.48 -3.56 -18.40
C PRO A 96 36.45 -4.19 -17.39
N ASP A 97 37.55 -3.49 -17.08
CA ASP A 97 38.70 -3.97 -16.31
C ASP A 97 38.98 -3.15 -15.05
N LYS A 98 38.27 -2.03 -14.82
CA LYS A 98 38.47 -1.16 -13.65
C LYS A 98 37.17 -0.83 -12.96
N LYS A 99 37.17 -0.84 -11.64
CA LYS A 99 36.06 -0.40 -10.79
C LYS A 99 36.60 0.46 -9.65
N LEU A 100 35.78 1.35 -9.11
CA LEU A 100 36.18 2.18 -7.98
C LEU A 100 35.85 1.45 -6.67
N LYS A 101 36.78 1.41 -5.72
CA LYS A 101 36.46 0.96 -4.35
C LYS A 101 35.44 1.88 -3.72
N SER A 102 34.46 1.38 -2.98
CA SER A 102 33.47 2.22 -2.32
C SER A 102 34.06 2.89 -1.07
N ASN A 103 33.89 4.20 -0.93
CA ASN A 103 34.39 4.92 0.25
C ASN A 103 33.38 4.88 1.40
N ILE A 104 33.87 4.68 2.62
CA ILE A 104 33.17 4.88 3.87
C ILE A 104 33.76 6.11 4.55
N TYR A 105 33.08 7.24 4.42
CA TYR A 105 33.45 8.49 5.07
C TYR A 105 32.98 8.49 6.52
N VAL A 106 33.91 8.65 7.46
CA VAL A 106 33.59 8.65 8.89
C VAL A 106 33.51 10.06 9.46
N PHE A 107 32.54 10.26 10.34
CA PHE A 107 32.26 11.53 11.01
C PHE A 107 31.93 11.31 12.48
N ASP A 108 32.28 12.28 13.32
CA ASP A 108 31.87 12.25 14.72
C ASP A 108 30.33 12.29 14.84
N ASN A 109 29.77 11.56 15.82
CA ASN A 109 28.32 11.49 16.02
C ASN A 109 27.67 12.85 16.30
N SER A 110 28.42 13.80 16.86
CA SER A 110 27.94 15.17 17.12
C SER A 110 27.78 16.00 15.85
N VAL A 111 28.48 15.62 14.77
CA VAL A 111 28.37 16.24 13.45
C VAL A 111 27.29 15.53 12.63
N MET A 112 27.33 14.21 12.62
CA MET A 112 26.42 13.38 11.85
C MET A 112 26.17 12.07 12.59
N ALA A 113 25.02 11.97 13.25
CA ALA A 113 24.57 10.76 13.92
C ALA A 113 23.95 9.73 12.96
N ALA A 114 23.63 10.16 11.74
CA ALA A 114 22.92 9.37 10.74
C ALA A 114 23.87 8.59 9.81
N LEU A 115 23.27 7.62 9.14
CA LEU A 115 23.86 6.81 8.08
C LEU A 115 23.29 7.33 6.75
N TYR A 116 24.15 7.52 5.75
CA TYR A 116 23.71 7.87 4.40
C TYR A 116 24.55 7.14 3.36
N GLY A 117 23.92 6.64 2.31
CA GLY A 117 24.55 6.03 1.14
C GLY A 117 24.18 6.75 -0.14
N GLY A 118 25.04 6.63 -1.15
CA GLY A 118 24.77 7.23 -2.46
C GLY A 118 25.93 7.15 -3.41
N GLN A 119 25.84 7.87 -4.53
CA GLN A 119 26.92 7.97 -5.50
C GLN A 119 28.03 8.88 -4.96
N ASP A 120 29.30 8.44 -5.06
CA ASP A 120 30.46 9.19 -4.61
C ASP A 120 31.13 9.95 -5.76
N TYR A 121 30.90 11.26 -5.82
CA TYR A 121 31.40 12.13 -6.89
C TYR A 121 32.88 12.50 -6.78
N VAL A 122 33.61 11.97 -5.79
CA VAL A 122 35.01 12.37 -5.53
C VAL A 122 35.96 11.94 -6.65
N LYS A 123 35.76 10.79 -7.27
CA LYS A 123 36.58 10.33 -8.41
C LYS A 123 35.72 9.64 -9.44
N GLY A 124 35.77 10.13 -10.68
CA GLY A 124 35.14 9.47 -11.83
C GLY A 124 36.17 8.76 -12.69
N LEU A 125 35.85 7.55 -13.17
CA LEU A 125 36.54 6.98 -14.34
C LEU A 125 35.59 7.10 -15.53
N ASN A 126 36.03 7.75 -16.62
CA ASN A 126 35.17 8.07 -17.77
C ASN A 126 33.89 8.84 -17.40
N ASN A 127 33.96 9.75 -16.43
CA ASN A 127 32.82 10.49 -15.85
C ASN A 127 31.76 9.63 -15.16
N GLU A 128 32.14 8.43 -14.74
CA GLU A 128 31.27 7.53 -14.00
C GLU A 128 31.84 7.27 -12.61
N PHE A 129 30.96 7.29 -11.61
CA PHE A 129 31.29 7.37 -10.20
C PHE A 129 30.89 6.10 -9.45
N GLY A 130 31.59 5.81 -8.35
CA GLY A 130 31.37 4.61 -7.54
C GLY A 130 30.34 4.81 -6.42
N PRO A 131 30.01 3.74 -5.67
CA PRO A 131 29.20 3.84 -4.46
C PRO A 131 29.99 4.52 -3.33
N GLY A 132 29.29 5.22 -2.44
CA GLY A 132 29.86 5.80 -1.22
C GLY A 132 28.89 5.74 -0.05
N MET A 133 29.44 5.85 1.15
CA MET A 133 28.69 5.91 2.40
C MET A 133 29.28 6.97 3.32
N TRP A 134 28.42 7.62 4.10
CA TRP A 134 28.74 8.64 5.09
C TRP A 134 28.18 8.15 6.42
N ILE A 135 29.07 7.87 7.37
CA ILE A 135 28.77 7.11 8.58
C ILE A 135 29.23 7.87 9.83
N GLY A 136 28.29 8.15 10.73
CA GLY A 136 28.60 8.49 12.12
C GLY A 136 29.29 7.32 12.83
N VAL A 137 30.36 7.59 13.59
CA VAL A 137 31.18 6.54 14.23
C VAL A 137 30.40 5.55 15.09
N GLY A 138 29.27 5.98 15.70
CA GLY A 138 28.38 5.13 16.49
C GLY A 138 27.69 4.05 15.66
N SER A 139 27.56 4.25 14.36
CA SER A 139 26.83 3.39 13.43
C SER A 139 27.74 2.44 12.65
N LEU A 140 29.07 2.47 12.85
CA LEU A 140 30.01 1.54 12.21
C LEU A 140 29.75 0.06 12.57
N LYS A 141 29.05 -0.19 13.67
CA LYS A 141 28.67 -1.54 14.15
C LYS A 141 27.23 -1.90 13.81
N ASP A 142 26.48 -0.99 13.20
CA ASP A 142 25.16 -1.28 12.67
C ASP A 142 25.30 -1.98 11.31
N TYR A 143 25.45 -3.29 11.34
CA TYR A 143 25.62 -4.08 10.11
C TYR A 143 24.34 -4.15 9.26
N TRP A 144 23.17 -3.96 9.86
CA TRP A 144 21.94 -3.83 9.09
C TRP A 144 21.93 -2.47 8.36
N GLY A 145 22.18 -1.38 9.09
CA GLY A 145 22.25 -0.03 8.53
C GLY A 145 23.32 0.11 7.46
N THR A 146 24.53 -0.42 7.68
CA THR A 146 25.60 -0.35 6.65
C THR A 146 25.30 -1.20 5.40
N SER A 147 24.55 -2.31 5.53
CA SER A 147 24.05 -3.04 4.34
C SER A 147 22.98 -2.25 3.58
N HIS A 148 22.11 -1.55 4.30
CA HIS A 148 21.11 -0.64 3.74
C HIS A 148 21.78 0.52 2.98
N GLU A 149 22.75 1.22 3.60
CA GLU A 149 23.43 2.34 2.94
C GLU A 149 24.25 1.91 1.73
N PHE A 150 24.82 0.70 1.75
CA PHE A 150 25.49 0.20 0.56
C PHE A 150 24.52 -0.04 -0.60
N ALA A 151 23.28 -0.49 -0.32
CA ALA A 151 22.23 -0.57 -1.33
C ALA A 151 21.88 0.81 -1.91
N HIS A 152 21.86 1.87 -1.10
CA HIS A 152 21.74 3.25 -1.59
C HIS A 152 22.91 3.67 -2.47
N GLY A 153 24.14 3.30 -2.12
CA GLY A 153 25.31 3.51 -2.97
C GLY A 153 25.12 2.91 -4.37
N LEU A 154 24.63 1.67 -4.41
CA LEU A 154 24.32 0.95 -5.65
C LEU A 154 23.17 1.59 -6.46
N GLN A 155 22.12 2.06 -5.78
CA GLN A 155 20.99 2.76 -6.41
C GLN A 155 21.40 4.12 -6.99
N GLY A 156 22.25 4.86 -6.28
CA GLY A 156 22.74 6.15 -6.76
C GLY A 156 23.61 5.99 -8.00
N VAL A 157 24.45 4.96 -8.00
CA VAL A 157 25.20 4.55 -9.18
C VAL A 157 24.27 4.12 -10.34
N ALA A 158 23.14 3.48 -10.06
CA ALA A 158 22.10 3.16 -11.05
C ALA A 158 21.24 4.37 -11.46
N GLY A 159 21.50 5.56 -10.91
CA GLY A 159 20.80 6.79 -11.27
C GLY A 159 19.43 6.98 -10.61
N TRP A 160 19.20 6.40 -9.42
CA TRP A 160 18.06 6.72 -8.55
C TRP A 160 16.65 6.55 -9.16
N MET A 161 16.48 5.69 -10.17
CA MET A 161 15.19 5.37 -10.81
C MET A 161 14.33 6.64 -11.06
N GLY A 162 14.92 7.60 -11.75
CA GLY A 162 14.26 8.85 -12.14
C GLY A 162 14.60 10.06 -11.28
N ASN A 163 15.05 9.86 -10.03
CA ASN A 163 15.33 10.93 -9.05
C ASN A 163 14.29 12.07 -9.08
N ASN A 164 13.02 11.71 -8.94
CA ASN A 164 11.91 12.64 -9.09
C ASN A 164 10.91 12.50 -7.94
N SER A 165 9.97 13.45 -7.88
CA SER A 165 8.92 13.53 -6.86
C SER A 165 7.93 12.35 -6.81
N HIS A 166 8.06 11.34 -7.69
CA HIS A 166 7.25 10.12 -7.68
C HIS A 166 7.99 8.86 -7.21
N SER A 167 9.32 8.85 -7.26
CA SER A 167 10.11 7.62 -7.13
C SER A 167 11.02 7.55 -5.91
N GLY A 168 11.41 8.68 -5.32
CA GLY A 168 12.44 8.67 -4.28
C GLY A 168 12.11 7.82 -3.04
N TRP A 169 10.83 7.71 -2.67
CA TRP A 169 10.43 6.90 -1.50
C TRP A 169 10.69 5.40 -1.69
N PHE A 170 10.74 4.95 -2.94
CA PHE A 170 10.95 3.55 -3.27
C PHE A 170 12.43 3.14 -3.14
N ALA A 171 13.37 4.09 -3.20
CA ALA A 171 14.78 3.83 -2.95
C ALA A 171 15.00 3.26 -1.54
N GLU A 172 14.43 3.91 -0.54
CA GLU A 172 14.42 3.48 0.86
C GLU A 172 13.72 2.13 1.04
N SER A 173 12.54 1.94 0.41
CA SER A 173 11.83 0.66 0.46
C SER A 173 12.69 -0.48 -0.09
N HIS A 174 13.35 -0.26 -1.21
CA HIS A 174 14.24 -1.24 -1.81
C HIS A 174 15.53 -1.45 -0.99
N ALA A 175 16.13 -0.41 -0.40
CA ALA A 175 17.30 -0.54 0.45
C ALA A 175 16.99 -1.35 1.71
N ASN A 176 15.84 -1.11 2.34
CA ASN A 176 15.31 -1.94 3.44
C ASN A 176 15.08 -3.39 3.00
N TRP A 177 14.57 -3.60 1.79
CA TRP A 177 14.41 -4.95 1.23
C TRP A 177 15.74 -5.66 1.00
N MET A 178 16.75 -4.98 0.45
CA MET A 178 18.09 -5.51 0.22
C MET A 178 18.78 -5.86 1.55
N ALA A 179 18.68 -4.98 2.55
CA ALA A 179 19.17 -5.25 3.91
C ALA A 179 18.44 -6.45 4.54
N HIS A 180 17.13 -6.59 4.31
CA HIS A 180 16.34 -7.75 4.72
C HIS A 180 16.74 -9.05 3.98
N GLN A 181 17.18 -8.98 2.72
CA GLN A 181 17.69 -10.17 2.02
C GLN A 181 18.99 -10.68 2.66
N TYR A 182 19.89 -9.78 3.04
CA TYR A 182 21.15 -10.14 3.71
C TYR A 182 20.95 -10.51 5.20
N ASN A 183 20.02 -9.86 5.87
CA ASN A 183 19.64 -10.07 7.27
C ASN A 183 18.23 -10.72 7.36
N PRO A 184 18.06 -11.99 6.96
CA PRO A 184 16.74 -12.56 6.69
C PRO A 184 15.85 -12.79 7.92
N ASN A 185 16.38 -12.61 9.13
CA ASN A 185 15.71 -12.85 10.40
C ASN A 185 15.13 -11.58 11.04
N ASP A 186 15.22 -10.43 10.37
CA ASP A 186 14.72 -9.15 10.87
C ASP A 186 13.67 -8.58 9.92
N ALA A 187 12.42 -8.43 10.37
CA ALA A 187 11.35 -7.84 9.58
C ALA A 187 11.35 -6.30 9.58
N HIS A 188 12.22 -5.67 10.37
CA HIS A 188 12.35 -4.21 10.48
C HIS A 188 10.98 -3.50 10.67
N CYS A 189 10.84 -2.26 10.22
CA CYS A 189 9.62 -1.45 10.31
C CYS A 189 8.44 -1.93 9.45
N SER A 190 8.56 -3.07 8.78
CA SER A 190 7.63 -3.47 7.73
C SER A 190 6.19 -3.72 8.21
N GLU A 191 6.00 -3.91 9.52
CA GLU A 191 4.67 -3.92 10.16
C GLU A 191 3.81 -2.68 9.79
N TYR A 192 4.41 -1.57 9.37
CA TYR A 192 3.66 -0.37 8.99
C TYR A 192 2.71 -0.60 7.79
N LEU A 193 3.14 -1.34 6.76
CA LEU A 193 2.27 -1.62 5.60
C LEU A 193 1.02 -2.41 6.00
N ILE A 194 1.20 -3.45 6.81
CA ILE A 194 0.09 -4.31 7.23
C ILE A 194 -0.86 -3.59 8.18
N ASN A 195 -0.41 -2.55 8.89
CA ASN A 195 -1.26 -1.71 9.74
C ASN A 195 -2.13 -0.72 8.93
N TYR A 196 -1.70 -0.28 7.75
CA TYR A 196 -2.46 0.66 6.90
C TYR A 196 -2.57 0.18 5.45
N PRO A 197 -2.96 -1.09 5.20
CA PRO A 197 -2.80 -1.71 3.89
C PRO A 197 -3.67 -1.08 2.81
N TYR A 198 -4.70 -0.33 3.21
CA TYR A 198 -5.68 0.29 2.34
C TYR A 198 -5.28 1.70 1.86
N LEU A 199 -4.24 2.30 2.44
CA LEU A 199 -3.65 3.48 1.84
C LEU A 199 -2.88 3.08 0.57
N TYR A 200 -2.61 4.05 -0.30
CA TYR A 200 -1.92 3.75 -1.56
C TYR A 200 -0.53 3.19 -1.27
N TYR A 201 -0.09 2.18 -2.03
CA TYR A 201 1.26 1.63 -1.84
C TYR A 201 2.32 2.73 -2.05
N GLY A 202 3.10 3.02 -1.01
CA GLY A 202 4.02 4.17 -0.98
C GLY A 202 3.50 5.37 -0.18
N SER A 203 2.44 5.19 0.61
CA SER A 203 1.87 6.28 1.41
C SER A 203 2.82 6.74 2.51
N THR A 204 2.52 7.90 3.09
CA THR A 204 3.30 8.42 4.22
C THR A 204 3.26 7.49 5.45
N ARG A 205 2.30 6.57 5.53
CA ARG A 205 2.22 5.56 6.60
C ARG A 205 3.11 4.34 6.38
N ASP A 206 3.34 3.93 5.13
CA ASP A 206 3.99 2.66 4.81
C ASP A 206 5.26 2.78 3.98
N ARG A 207 5.53 3.94 3.37
CA ARG A 207 6.74 4.17 2.58
C ARG A 207 7.98 3.83 3.40
N TYR A 208 9.01 3.35 2.71
CA TYR A 208 10.25 2.79 3.28
C TYR A 208 10.03 1.40 3.90
N CYS A 209 8.89 1.18 4.54
CA CYS A 209 8.55 -0.06 5.24
C CYS A 209 7.70 -1.03 4.40
N ASN A 210 7.29 -0.65 3.20
CA ASN A 210 6.37 -1.40 2.36
C ASN A 210 7.04 -2.43 1.43
N TRP A 211 8.26 -2.86 1.74
CA TRP A 211 9.04 -3.74 0.88
C TRP A 211 8.47 -5.15 0.70
N GLN A 212 7.42 -5.54 1.40
CA GLN A 212 6.82 -6.88 1.29
C GLN A 212 6.26 -7.15 -0.11
N PHE A 213 5.90 -6.11 -0.87
CA PHE A 213 5.54 -6.32 -2.28
C PHE A 213 6.74 -6.82 -3.09
N LEU A 214 7.96 -6.37 -2.80
CA LEU A 214 9.18 -6.88 -3.42
C LEU A 214 9.48 -8.32 -2.99
N GLU A 215 9.19 -8.67 -1.74
CA GLU A 215 9.27 -10.06 -1.28
C GLU A 215 8.23 -10.95 -1.97
N HIS A 216 7.03 -10.43 -2.24
CA HIS A 216 6.02 -11.11 -3.06
C HIS A 216 6.53 -11.33 -4.49
N LEU A 217 7.04 -10.29 -5.14
CA LEU A 217 7.60 -10.39 -6.49
C LEU A 217 8.78 -11.36 -6.56
N LYS A 218 9.66 -11.36 -5.56
CA LYS A 218 10.76 -12.33 -5.46
C LYS A 218 10.25 -13.76 -5.57
N GLU A 219 9.21 -14.11 -4.82
CA GLU A 219 8.64 -15.46 -4.84
C GLU A 219 7.93 -15.75 -6.18
N GLU A 220 7.21 -14.79 -6.76
CA GLU A 220 6.62 -14.92 -8.11
C GLU A 220 7.66 -15.17 -9.20
N PHE A 221 8.86 -14.61 -9.04
CA PHE A 221 10.00 -14.81 -9.95
C PHE A 221 10.83 -16.08 -9.65
N GLY A 222 10.33 -16.96 -8.79
CA GLY A 222 10.93 -18.26 -8.50
C GLY A 222 11.74 -18.32 -7.20
N GLY A 223 11.68 -17.27 -6.38
CA GLY A 223 12.27 -17.25 -5.04
C GLY A 223 13.80 -17.22 -5.01
N GLY A 224 14.36 -17.25 -3.79
CA GLY A 224 15.80 -17.26 -3.55
C GLY A 224 16.53 -16.08 -4.22
N HIS A 225 17.79 -16.30 -4.58
CA HIS A 225 18.60 -15.28 -5.25
C HIS A 225 18.12 -14.98 -6.67
N LYS A 226 17.58 -15.97 -7.39
CA LYS A 226 17.04 -15.79 -8.74
C LYS A 226 15.89 -14.78 -8.74
N GLY A 227 14.90 -14.99 -7.87
CA GLY A 227 13.78 -14.07 -7.76
C GLY A 227 14.22 -12.68 -7.32
N ALA A 228 15.24 -12.59 -6.45
CA ALA A 228 15.75 -11.32 -5.97
C ALA A 228 16.51 -10.55 -7.08
N HIS A 229 17.26 -11.27 -7.91
CA HIS A 229 17.87 -10.72 -9.12
C HIS A 229 16.81 -10.12 -10.05
N GLU A 230 15.70 -10.82 -10.29
CA GLU A 230 14.62 -10.29 -11.13
C GLU A 230 14.00 -9.02 -10.53
N VAL A 231 13.85 -8.92 -9.22
CA VAL A 231 13.43 -7.67 -8.55
C VAL A 231 14.42 -6.54 -8.81
N ASN A 232 15.73 -6.80 -8.68
CA ASN A 232 16.77 -5.80 -8.88
C ASN A 232 16.86 -5.23 -10.30
N ARG A 233 16.36 -5.96 -11.33
CA ARG A 233 16.39 -5.51 -12.72
C ARG A 233 15.72 -4.15 -12.94
N ILE A 234 14.76 -3.76 -12.10
CA ILE A 234 14.11 -2.43 -12.20
C ILE A 234 15.10 -1.27 -12.02
N TRP A 235 16.20 -1.48 -11.31
CA TRP A 235 17.26 -0.47 -11.16
C TRP A 235 18.26 -0.51 -12.31
N MET A 236 18.47 -1.67 -12.91
CA MET A 236 19.55 -1.92 -13.86
C MET A 236 19.13 -1.73 -15.33
N GLU A 237 17.84 -1.93 -15.60
CA GLU A 237 17.24 -2.04 -16.94
C GLU A 237 16.11 -1.03 -17.18
N SER A 238 15.77 -0.19 -16.21
CA SER A 238 14.85 0.94 -16.43
C SER A 238 15.56 2.13 -17.09
N ILE A 239 14.82 3.22 -17.34
CA ILE A 239 15.33 4.42 -18.01
C ILE A 239 16.52 4.98 -17.22
N ARG A 240 17.65 5.13 -17.91
CA ARG A 240 18.93 5.51 -17.29
C ARG A 240 19.10 7.03 -17.18
N ASP A 241 20.16 7.44 -16.49
CA ASP A 241 20.58 8.83 -16.48
C ASP A 241 21.01 9.27 -17.90
N GLY A 242 20.62 10.48 -18.28
CA GLY A 242 20.76 11.02 -19.63
C GLY A 242 19.66 10.63 -20.63
N GLU A 243 18.73 9.74 -20.30
CA GLU A 243 17.69 9.27 -21.24
C GLU A 243 16.37 10.05 -21.13
N ASP A 244 15.63 10.14 -22.24
CA ASP A 244 14.30 10.75 -22.31
C ASP A 244 13.28 9.95 -21.49
N GLY A 245 12.38 10.64 -20.79
CA GLY A 245 11.33 10.00 -19.97
C GLY A 245 11.76 9.66 -18.54
N ARG A 246 13.02 9.93 -18.16
CA ARG A 246 13.54 9.66 -16.80
C ARG A 246 12.75 10.38 -15.71
N MET A 247 12.36 11.64 -15.94
CA MET A 247 11.68 12.46 -14.93
C MET A 247 10.22 12.05 -14.71
N GLU A 248 9.63 11.35 -15.67
CA GLU A 248 8.27 10.81 -15.61
C GLU A 248 8.25 9.34 -15.13
N GLN A 249 9.42 8.72 -14.98
CA GLN A 249 9.54 7.33 -14.52
C GLN A 249 9.13 7.20 -13.05
N THR A 250 8.22 6.28 -12.80
CA THR A 250 7.82 5.83 -11.46
C THR A 250 8.35 4.40 -11.22
N PRO A 251 8.36 3.90 -9.96
CA PRO A 251 8.66 2.50 -9.69
C PRO A 251 7.80 1.53 -10.49
N PHE A 252 6.54 1.90 -10.73
CA PHE A 252 5.55 1.06 -11.38
C PHE A 252 5.72 1.02 -12.89
N THR A 253 6.01 2.17 -13.50
CA THR A 253 6.33 2.23 -14.94
C THR A 253 7.66 1.54 -15.23
N ALA A 254 8.63 1.60 -14.30
CA ALA A 254 9.88 0.83 -14.39
C ALA A 254 9.60 -0.68 -14.35
N MET A 255 8.80 -1.17 -13.40
CA MET A 255 8.36 -2.58 -13.36
C MET A 255 7.64 -2.99 -14.65
N MET A 256 6.72 -2.15 -15.16
CA MET A 256 6.00 -2.43 -16.40
C MET A 256 6.93 -2.56 -17.60
N MET A 257 7.91 -1.66 -17.72
CA MET A 257 8.92 -1.70 -18.77
C MET A 257 9.78 -2.97 -18.66
N VAL A 258 10.41 -3.19 -17.51
CA VAL A 258 11.43 -4.24 -17.32
C VAL A 258 10.84 -5.65 -17.40
N TYR A 259 9.60 -5.83 -16.95
CA TYR A 259 8.91 -7.12 -16.96
C TYR A 259 7.99 -7.31 -18.16
N GLY A 260 7.87 -6.32 -19.05
CA GLY A 260 6.94 -6.35 -20.18
C GLY A 260 5.48 -6.45 -19.74
N TRP A 261 5.16 -5.89 -18.56
CA TRP A 261 3.83 -5.96 -17.98
C TRP A 261 2.92 -4.86 -18.52
N THR A 262 1.66 -5.22 -18.72
CA THR A 262 0.58 -4.25 -18.85
C THR A 262 0.18 -3.72 -17.46
N LEU A 263 -0.59 -2.64 -17.40
CA LEU A 263 -1.19 -2.19 -16.13
C LEU A 263 -2.06 -3.29 -15.51
N ASP A 264 -2.77 -4.08 -16.33
CA ASP A 264 -3.55 -5.21 -15.84
C ASP A 264 -2.66 -6.29 -15.19
N SER A 265 -1.50 -6.59 -15.78
CA SER A 265 -0.52 -7.50 -15.18
C SER A 265 0.00 -7.00 -13.83
N LEU A 266 0.28 -5.70 -13.72
CA LEU A 266 0.66 -5.08 -12.45
C LEU A 266 -0.48 -5.13 -11.42
N ASN A 267 -1.71 -4.83 -11.84
CA ASN A 267 -2.91 -4.92 -11.01
C ASN A 267 -3.14 -6.35 -10.49
N GLN A 268 -2.93 -7.37 -11.33
CA GLN A 268 -2.97 -8.78 -10.91
C GLN A 268 -1.93 -9.09 -9.82
N GLN A 269 -0.73 -8.52 -9.90
CA GLN A 269 0.30 -8.74 -8.88
C GLN A 269 -0.08 -8.13 -7.54
N PHE A 270 -0.65 -6.92 -7.52
CA PHE A 270 -1.18 -6.34 -6.29
C PHE A 270 -2.37 -7.12 -5.72
N GLY A 271 -3.26 -7.64 -6.57
CA GLY A 271 -4.35 -8.52 -6.14
C GLY A 271 -3.86 -9.81 -5.48
N LYS A 272 -2.89 -10.48 -6.10
CA LYS A 272 -2.22 -11.67 -5.52
C LYS A 272 -1.55 -11.33 -4.19
N PHE A 273 -0.82 -10.21 -4.13
CA PHE A 273 -0.17 -9.75 -2.91
C PHE A 273 -1.15 -9.55 -1.76
N ALA A 274 -2.31 -8.92 -2.02
CA ALA A 274 -3.36 -8.75 -1.01
C ALA A 274 -3.91 -10.10 -0.52
N MET A 275 -4.20 -11.04 -1.44
CA MET A 275 -4.67 -12.39 -1.10
C MET A 275 -3.61 -13.19 -0.32
N LYS A 276 -2.33 -13.05 -0.66
CA LYS A 276 -1.20 -13.66 0.06
C LYS A 276 -1.07 -13.14 1.49
N ASN A 277 -1.24 -11.84 1.68
CA ASN A 277 -1.15 -11.21 3.00
C ASN A 277 -2.30 -11.59 3.93
N ALA A 278 -3.45 -12.03 3.41
CA ALA A 278 -4.57 -12.52 4.22
C ALA A 278 -4.18 -13.67 5.17
N THR A 279 -3.18 -14.49 4.80
CA THR A 279 -2.69 -15.61 5.63
C THR A 279 -1.17 -15.59 5.83
N LEU A 280 -0.50 -14.52 5.37
CA LEU A 280 0.96 -14.38 5.31
C LEU A 280 1.60 -15.60 4.62
N GLU A 281 1.11 -15.98 3.44
CA GLU A 281 1.59 -17.13 2.67
C GLU A 281 2.97 -16.88 2.03
N TYR A 282 4.00 -16.70 2.86
CA TYR A 282 5.40 -16.61 2.43
C TYR A 282 6.14 -17.93 2.70
N ALA A 283 7.35 -18.06 2.18
CA ALA A 283 8.25 -19.17 2.50
C ALA A 283 8.29 -19.44 4.02
N PRO A 284 8.35 -20.71 4.49
CA PRO A 284 8.08 -21.06 5.89
C PRO A 284 8.84 -20.25 6.95
N ALA A 285 10.14 -19.99 6.72
CA ALA A 285 10.95 -19.17 7.63
C ALA A 285 10.47 -17.70 7.69
N LYS A 286 10.11 -17.12 6.53
CA LYS A 286 9.56 -15.75 6.44
C LYS A 286 8.16 -15.66 7.05
N LYS A 287 7.29 -16.63 6.77
CA LYS A 287 5.97 -16.73 7.41
C LYS A 287 6.08 -16.78 8.93
N ALA A 288 7.02 -17.57 9.47
CA ALA A 288 7.26 -17.63 10.90
C ALA A 288 7.76 -16.29 11.46
N LEU A 289 8.71 -15.64 10.79
CA LEU A 289 9.21 -14.31 11.16
C LEU A 289 8.10 -13.25 11.15
N TYR A 290 7.30 -13.21 10.10
CA TYR A 290 6.23 -12.22 9.93
C TYR A 290 5.10 -12.43 10.93
N LYS A 291 4.69 -13.68 11.19
CA LYS A 291 3.72 -13.97 12.25
C LYS A 291 4.24 -13.54 13.62
N LYS A 292 5.53 -13.76 13.91
CA LYS A 292 6.16 -13.30 15.15
C LYS A 292 6.22 -11.78 15.24
N SER A 293 6.59 -11.11 14.17
CA SER A 293 6.85 -9.66 14.16
C SER A 293 5.56 -8.86 14.10
N TYR A 294 4.64 -9.23 13.19
CA TYR A 294 3.42 -8.49 12.96
C TYR A 294 2.31 -8.92 13.93
N GLY A 295 2.29 -10.18 14.38
CA GLY A 295 1.16 -10.74 15.12
C GLY A 295 0.03 -11.22 14.20
N ASP A 296 -1.17 -11.36 14.75
CA ASP A 296 -2.35 -11.89 14.05
C ASP A 296 -3.33 -10.78 13.59
N TYR A 297 -4.42 -11.22 12.97
CA TYR A 297 -5.53 -10.40 12.50
C TYR A 297 -6.80 -10.57 13.35
N GLU A 298 -6.74 -11.27 14.48
CA GLU A 298 -7.92 -11.64 15.24
C GLU A 298 -8.57 -10.41 15.88
N PHE A 299 -9.90 -10.35 15.84
CA PHE A 299 -10.64 -9.20 16.36
C PHE A 299 -10.30 -8.89 17.83
N LYS A 300 -10.17 -9.94 18.65
CA LYS A 300 -9.91 -9.82 20.09
C LYS A 300 -8.57 -9.15 20.37
N THR A 301 -7.49 -9.56 19.69
CA THR A 301 -6.14 -9.01 19.90
C THR A 301 -6.03 -7.62 19.30
N ARG A 302 -6.70 -7.36 18.17
CA ARG A 302 -6.75 -6.04 17.54
C ARG A 302 -7.52 -5.01 18.35
N ARG A 303 -8.37 -5.41 19.31
CA ARG A 303 -9.09 -4.52 20.25
C ARG A 303 -8.48 -4.48 21.65
N ASP A 304 -7.40 -5.21 21.90
CA ASP A 304 -6.75 -5.22 23.21
C ASP A 304 -5.77 -4.05 23.33
N ALA A 305 -6.18 -3.02 24.08
CA ALA A 305 -5.36 -1.83 24.35
C ALA A 305 -4.39 -1.99 25.53
N SER A 306 -4.29 -3.19 26.16
CA SER A 306 -3.51 -3.38 27.40
C SER A 306 -1.99 -3.44 27.20
N TRP A 307 -1.50 -3.52 25.97
CA TRP A 307 -0.07 -3.71 25.66
C TRP A 307 0.43 -2.80 24.53
N GLY A 308 1.25 -1.79 24.87
CA GLY A 308 2.08 -1.05 23.92
C GLY A 308 1.36 -0.51 22.68
N ASP A 309 2.03 -0.55 21.53
CA ASP A 309 1.51 -0.06 20.24
C ASP A 309 0.50 -1.02 19.57
N ASN A 310 -0.06 -2.00 20.29
CA ASN A 310 -1.03 -2.97 19.72
C ASN A 310 -2.29 -2.31 19.15
N TYR A 311 -2.66 -1.11 19.62
CA TYR A 311 -3.76 -0.33 19.04
C TYR A 311 -3.52 -0.02 17.54
N ARG A 312 -2.27 -0.01 17.06
CA ARG A 312 -1.94 0.13 15.62
C ARG A 312 -2.44 -1.04 14.78
N ARG A 313 -2.79 -2.17 15.41
CA ARG A 313 -3.34 -3.34 14.73
C ARG A 313 -4.84 -3.21 14.45
N HIS A 314 -5.53 -2.27 15.09
CA HIS A 314 -6.95 -1.98 14.87
C HIS A 314 -7.26 -1.81 13.38
N THR A 315 -6.38 -1.11 12.66
CA THR A 315 -6.54 -0.72 11.26
C THR A 315 -6.19 -1.80 10.24
N ARG A 316 -5.90 -3.05 10.65
CA ARG A 316 -5.49 -4.13 9.72
C ARG A 316 -6.62 -4.79 8.94
N VAL A 317 -7.78 -4.91 9.58
CA VAL A 317 -8.94 -5.63 9.06
C VAL A 317 -10.08 -4.65 8.92
N THR A 318 -10.60 -4.54 7.71
CA THR A 318 -11.65 -3.60 7.35
C THR A 318 -12.99 -4.06 7.91
N MET A 319 -13.59 -3.18 8.72
CA MET A 319 -14.96 -3.33 9.20
C MET A 319 -15.91 -2.61 8.23
N LEU A 320 -16.92 -3.33 7.72
CA LEU A 320 -17.91 -2.75 6.83
C LEU A 320 -19.07 -2.12 7.61
N ASN A 321 -19.77 -1.16 7.01
CA ASN A 321 -21.05 -0.67 7.51
C ASN A 321 -22.18 -1.45 6.84
N LYS A 322 -23.19 -1.85 7.62
CA LYS A 322 -24.44 -2.39 7.07
C LYS A 322 -25.22 -1.27 6.39
N MET A 323 -25.71 -1.54 5.18
CA MET A 323 -26.58 -0.64 4.44
C MET A 323 -28.03 -0.85 4.91
N GLU A 324 -28.75 0.24 5.13
CA GLU A 324 -30.19 0.16 5.42
C GLU A 324 -30.97 -0.20 4.15
N CYS A 325 -31.95 -1.09 4.29
CA CYS A 325 -32.95 -1.27 3.24
C CYS A 325 -33.81 -0.01 3.12
N ALA A 326 -34.32 0.28 1.92
CA ALA A 326 -35.32 1.31 1.76
C ALA A 326 -36.53 1.01 2.68
N ALA A 327 -37.08 2.06 3.28
CA ALA A 327 -38.14 1.93 4.27
C ALA A 327 -39.34 1.13 3.71
N GLY A 328 -39.67 0.02 4.38
CA GLY A 328 -40.77 -0.87 3.98
C GLY A 328 -40.39 -2.02 3.04
N GLU A 329 -39.12 -2.12 2.61
CA GLU A 329 -38.65 -3.21 1.76
C GLU A 329 -37.88 -4.27 2.56
N LYS A 330 -38.11 -5.55 2.23
CA LYS A 330 -37.22 -6.64 2.65
C LYS A 330 -36.13 -6.78 1.60
N CYS A 331 -34.91 -6.42 1.95
CA CYS A 331 -33.73 -6.62 1.11
C CYS A 331 -32.73 -7.54 1.81
N ALA A 332 -31.81 -8.14 1.05
CA ALA A 332 -30.70 -8.88 1.62
C ALA A 332 -29.79 -7.95 2.41
N ASP A 333 -29.15 -8.46 3.46
CA ASP A 333 -28.14 -7.72 4.20
C ASP A 333 -26.97 -7.39 3.27
N ARG A 334 -26.76 -6.09 3.07
CA ARG A 334 -25.69 -5.53 2.24
C ARG A 334 -24.79 -4.66 3.08
N TYR A 335 -23.54 -4.58 2.67
CA TYR A 335 -22.49 -3.92 3.41
C TYR A 335 -21.72 -3.00 2.48
N ILE A 336 -21.23 -1.88 3.01
CA ILE A 336 -20.46 -0.87 2.29
C ILE A 336 -19.15 -0.59 3.04
N SER A 337 -18.05 -0.43 2.32
CA SER A 337 -16.80 0.03 2.93
C SER A 337 -16.93 1.52 3.32
N PRO A 338 -16.66 1.88 4.59
CA PRO A 338 -16.59 3.28 4.96
C PRO A 338 -15.52 4.01 4.16
N SER A 339 -15.73 5.29 3.86
CA SER A 339 -14.81 6.06 3.01
C SER A 339 -13.37 6.08 3.57
N TYR A 340 -13.21 6.14 4.89
CA TYR A 340 -11.90 6.13 5.55
C TYR A 340 -11.20 4.75 5.55
N TRP A 341 -11.92 3.68 5.23
CA TRP A 341 -11.38 2.33 5.02
C TRP A 341 -11.16 2.01 3.54
N ALA A 342 -11.87 2.69 2.63
CA ALA A 342 -11.85 2.37 1.22
C ALA A 342 -10.42 2.41 0.64
N PRO A 343 -10.00 1.37 -0.11
CA PRO A 343 -8.64 1.27 -0.57
C PRO A 343 -8.33 2.40 -1.55
N GLN A 344 -7.13 2.97 -1.46
CA GLN A 344 -6.54 3.88 -2.44
C GLN A 344 -5.70 3.07 -3.43
N ARG A 345 -5.20 3.68 -4.51
CA ARG A 345 -4.45 3.00 -5.59
C ARG A 345 -3.41 1.99 -5.06
N TRP A 346 -3.66 0.71 -5.35
CA TRP A 346 -2.87 -0.47 -4.95
C TRP A 346 -2.76 -0.72 -3.44
N GLY A 347 -3.52 0.02 -2.64
CA GLY A 347 -3.92 -0.40 -1.30
C GLY A 347 -4.99 -1.49 -1.38
N TYR A 348 -5.12 -2.25 -0.30
CA TYR A 348 -6.09 -3.33 -0.18
C TYR A 348 -6.79 -3.35 1.18
N ASN A 349 -8.03 -3.82 1.17
CA ASN A 349 -8.78 -4.21 2.35
C ASN A 349 -8.69 -5.72 2.55
N LEU A 350 -8.59 -6.13 3.81
CA LEU A 350 -8.91 -7.49 4.24
C LEU A 350 -10.20 -7.43 5.03
N VAL A 351 -11.26 -8.05 4.53
CA VAL A 351 -12.53 -8.20 5.25
C VAL A 351 -12.63 -9.63 5.74
N ARG A 352 -12.79 -9.80 7.05
CA ARG A 352 -13.04 -11.09 7.68
C ARG A 352 -14.49 -11.50 7.42
N ILE A 353 -14.70 -12.71 6.90
CA ILE A 353 -16.03 -13.29 6.67
C ILE A 353 -16.23 -14.49 7.60
N TYR A 354 -17.38 -14.57 8.25
CA TYR A 354 -17.82 -15.69 9.07
C TYR A 354 -18.89 -16.49 8.30
N PRO A 355 -18.56 -17.69 7.79
CA PRO A 355 -19.55 -18.57 7.18
C PRO A 355 -20.60 -19.03 8.20
N ASP A 356 -21.85 -19.18 7.78
CA ASP A 356 -22.92 -19.71 8.64
C ASP A 356 -22.69 -21.19 8.99
N SER A 357 -22.13 -21.93 8.04
CA SER A 357 -21.69 -23.32 8.17
C SER A 357 -20.59 -23.62 7.15
N ALA A 358 -19.94 -24.78 7.28
CA ALA A 358 -19.07 -25.28 6.22
C ALA A 358 -19.85 -25.45 4.90
N GLY A 359 -19.16 -25.25 3.77
CA GLY A 359 -19.72 -25.30 2.42
C GLY A 359 -19.50 -24.01 1.63
N LYS A 360 -20.29 -23.83 0.57
CA LYS A 360 -20.15 -22.72 -0.35
C LYS A 360 -20.53 -21.39 0.27
N VAL A 361 -19.59 -20.44 0.25
CA VAL A 361 -19.84 -19.02 0.52
C VAL A 361 -19.75 -18.25 -0.80
N THR A 362 -20.72 -17.38 -1.05
CA THR A 362 -20.73 -16.50 -2.23
C THR A 362 -20.67 -15.05 -1.77
N VAL A 363 -19.71 -14.29 -2.31
CA VAL A 363 -19.63 -12.83 -2.14
C VAL A 363 -20.01 -12.16 -3.45
N LYS A 364 -21.11 -11.39 -3.44
CA LYS A 364 -21.46 -10.52 -4.55
C LYS A 364 -20.77 -9.18 -4.32
N PHE A 365 -19.94 -8.75 -5.27
CA PHE A 365 -19.13 -7.54 -5.15
C PHE A 365 -19.63 -6.44 -6.09
N ARG A 366 -19.70 -5.20 -5.60
CA ARG A 366 -20.09 -4.01 -6.37
C ARG A 366 -19.17 -2.84 -6.03
N GLY A 367 -18.32 -2.42 -6.96
CA GLY A 367 -17.53 -1.21 -6.83
C GLY A 367 -18.41 0.05 -6.96
N ILE A 368 -18.13 1.07 -6.17
CA ILE A 368 -18.80 2.37 -6.31
C ILE A 368 -17.99 3.16 -7.33
N VAL A 369 -18.42 3.10 -8.59
CA VAL A 369 -17.72 3.70 -9.74
C VAL A 369 -17.87 5.22 -9.70
N GLN A 370 -16.75 5.92 -9.78
CA GLN A 370 -16.72 7.36 -9.93
C GLN A 370 -16.26 7.72 -11.34
N ASP A 371 -17.16 8.28 -12.14
CA ASP A 371 -16.88 8.58 -13.56
C ASP A 371 -16.03 9.85 -13.75
N LYS A 372 -16.02 10.75 -12.76
CA LYS A 372 -15.30 12.03 -12.82
C LYS A 372 -14.88 12.52 -11.44
N PRO A 373 -13.84 13.34 -11.31
CA PRO A 373 -13.54 14.01 -10.06
C PRO A 373 -14.73 14.84 -9.53
N THR A 374 -14.82 14.98 -8.21
CA THR A 374 -15.69 15.97 -7.53
C THR A 374 -15.21 17.42 -7.76
N VAL A 375 -13.90 17.60 -7.96
CA VAL A 375 -13.21 18.88 -8.18
C VAL A 375 -12.17 18.72 -9.27
N SER A 376 -12.04 19.67 -10.21
CA SER A 376 -11.08 19.55 -11.31
C SER A 376 -9.62 19.50 -10.84
N GLY A 377 -9.33 20.08 -9.68
CA GLY A 377 -8.03 20.20 -9.05
C GLY A 377 -8.05 21.26 -7.95
N TYR A 378 -6.91 21.53 -7.34
CA TYR A 378 -6.77 22.42 -6.19
C TYR A 378 -5.92 23.64 -6.51
N LYS A 379 -5.72 24.53 -5.54
CA LYS A 379 -4.64 25.52 -5.66
C LYS A 379 -3.32 24.76 -5.57
N CYS A 380 -2.51 24.79 -6.63
CA CYS A 380 -1.19 24.17 -6.65
C CYS A 380 -0.43 24.52 -5.37
N PHE A 381 0.00 23.50 -4.65
CA PHE A 381 0.80 23.65 -3.44
C PHE A 381 1.84 22.53 -3.32
N GLY A 382 3.04 22.91 -2.91
CA GLY A 382 4.29 22.17 -3.08
C GLY A 382 5.18 22.90 -4.08
N ASP A 383 6.48 22.96 -3.79
CA ASP A 383 7.47 23.70 -4.58
C ASP A 383 8.63 22.80 -5.04
N ASN A 384 8.43 21.48 -5.05
CA ASN A 384 9.41 20.58 -5.64
C ASN A 384 9.57 20.93 -7.12
N THR A 385 10.71 21.52 -7.41
CA THR A 385 11.14 21.87 -8.76
C THR A 385 12.35 21.01 -9.05
N ASP A 386 12.14 20.00 -9.88
CA ASP A 386 13.23 19.15 -10.32
C ASP A 386 13.88 19.77 -11.56
N HIS A 387 15.21 19.82 -11.57
CA HIS A 387 16.00 20.33 -12.68
C HIS A 387 16.74 19.17 -13.35
N TYR A 388 16.47 18.94 -14.63
CA TYR A 388 17.08 17.82 -15.35
C TYR A 388 17.30 18.14 -16.82
N MET A 389 18.52 17.89 -17.31
CA MET A 389 18.95 18.17 -18.69
C MET A 389 18.57 19.58 -19.21
N GLY A 390 18.72 20.60 -18.36
CA GLY A 390 18.39 21.99 -18.69
C GLY A 390 16.89 22.32 -18.72
N LYS A 391 16.01 21.40 -18.31
CA LYS A 391 14.57 21.60 -18.14
C LYS A 391 14.21 21.70 -16.67
N SER A 392 13.13 22.42 -16.37
CA SER A 392 12.52 22.50 -15.05
C SER A 392 11.17 21.79 -15.05
N TYR A 393 10.96 20.95 -14.03
CA TYR A 393 9.74 20.20 -13.79
C TYR A 393 9.13 20.70 -12.49
N ASN A 394 8.02 21.43 -12.57
CA ASN A 394 7.35 22.01 -11.42
C ASN A 394 6.24 21.09 -10.95
N TRP A 395 6.29 20.64 -9.70
CA TRP A 395 5.33 19.70 -9.14
C TRP A 395 4.50 20.31 -8.00
N CYS A 396 3.20 20.13 -8.08
CA CYS A 396 2.27 20.49 -7.01
C CYS A 396 2.13 19.33 -6.02
N ASN A 397 3.21 18.99 -5.31
CA ASN A 397 3.34 17.74 -4.54
C ASN A 397 2.25 17.52 -3.49
N TYR A 398 1.84 18.56 -2.78
CA TYR A 398 0.85 18.44 -1.71
C TYR A 398 -0.58 18.50 -2.25
N ALA A 399 -0.85 19.37 -3.22
CA ALA A 399 -2.19 19.54 -3.78
C ALA A 399 -2.11 19.88 -5.28
N PRO A 400 -2.40 18.92 -6.17
CA PRO A 400 -2.31 19.13 -7.61
C PRO A 400 -3.41 20.05 -8.14
N ASP A 401 -3.07 20.91 -9.09
CA ASP A 401 -3.99 21.84 -9.75
C ASP A 401 -4.90 21.18 -10.79
N LYS A 402 -4.59 19.94 -11.14
CA LYS A 402 -5.42 19.07 -11.96
C LYS A 402 -5.43 17.65 -11.41
N LEU A 403 -6.62 17.07 -11.27
CA LEU A 403 -6.78 15.66 -10.97
C LEU A 403 -6.94 14.83 -12.26
N PRO A 404 -6.36 13.62 -12.33
CA PRO A 404 -6.70 12.66 -13.38
C PRO A 404 -8.14 12.17 -13.21
N ASP A 405 -8.70 11.50 -14.22
CA ASP A 405 -9.98 10.81 -14.07
C ASP A 405 -9.84 9.70 -13.00
N PRO A 406 -10.90 9.36 -12.25
CA PRO A 406 -10.78 8.44 -11.10
C PRO A 406 -10.36 7.02 -11.50
N ALA A 407 -10.69 6.62 -12.73
CA ALA A 407 -10.36 5.31 -13.32
C ALA A 407 -10.72 4.13 -12.40
N SER A 408 -11.93 4.12 -11.85
CA SER A 408 -12.37 3.12 -10.86
C SER A 408 -12.21 1.67 -11.33
N GLY A 409 -11.44 0.88 -10.57
CA GLY A 409 -11.22 -0.54 -10.82
C GLY A 409 -10.82 -1.28 -9.55
N TRP A 410 -11.15 -2.58 -9.50
CA TRP A 410 -10.88 -3.45 -8.35
C TRP A 410 -10.39 -4.82 -8.80
N THR A 411 -9.57 -5.42 -7.94
CA THR A 411 -9.14 -6.82 -8.03
C THR A 411 -9.46 -7.50 -6.71
N VAL A 412 -10.24 -8.57 -6.77
CA VAL A 412 -10.90 -9.14 -5.60
C VAL A 412 -10.82 -10.66 -5.61
N GLY A 413 -10.55 -11.25 -4.45
CA GLY A 413 -10.56 -12.71 -4.27
C GLY A 413 -10.84 -13.12 -2.84
N LEU A 414 -11.24 -14.38 -2.66
CA LEU A 414 -11.49 -15.01 -1.37
C LEU A 414 -10.32 -15.93 -0.99
N VAL A 415 -10.01 -15.98 0.30
CA VAL A 415 -8.94 -16.80 0.87
C VAL A 415 -9.47 -17.56 2.09
N ALA A 416 -9.59 -18.88 1.98
CA ALA A 416 -9.87 -19.75 3.12
C ALA A 416 -8.56 -20.26 3.72
N GLU A 417 -8.30 -20.00 5.00
CA GLU A 417 -7.15 -20.52 5.74
C GLU A 417 -7.51 -21.85 6.42
N GLY A 418 -6.86 -22.93 6.03
CA GLY A 418 -7.04 -24.24 6.65
C GLY A 418 -6.56 -24.31 8.10
N ALA A 419 -6.92 -25.39 8.80
CA ALA A 419 -6.46 -25.67 10.17
C ALA A 419 -4.93 -25.65 10.33
N ASP A 420 -4.19 -26.04 9.29
CA ASP A 420 -2.73 -26.04 9.22
C ASP A 420 -2.13 -24.68 8.85
N GLY A 421 -2.97 -23.69 8.52
CA GLY A 421 -2.54 -22.38 8.03
C GLY A 421 -2.25 -22.33 6.53
N THR A 422 -2.57 -23.40 5.79
CA THR A 422 -2.44 -23.44 4.32
C THR A 422 -3.65 -22.74 3.69
N PRO A 423 -3.45 -21.74 2.80
CA PRO A 423 -4.55 -21.05 2.16
C PRO A 423 -5.14 -21.85 0.99
N ARG A 424 -6.42 -21.59 0.72
CA ARG A 424 -7.13 -21.98 -0.50
C ARG A 424 -7.75 -20.73 -1.09
N TYR A 425 -7.53 -20.52 -2.37
CA TYR A 425 -7.91 -19.31 -3.09
C TYR A 425 -9.14 -19.57 -3.96
N SER A 426 -10.05 -18.60 -4.04
CA SER A 426 -11.01 -18.55 -5.14
C SER A 426 -10.32 -18.11 -6.44
N GLU A 427 -11.06 -18.10 -7.54
CA GLU A 427 -10.69 -17.25 -8.67
C GLU A 427 -10.54 -15.79 -8.20
N MET A 428 -9.52 -15.10 -8.69
CA MET A 428 -9.35 -13.67 -8.53
C MET A 428 -10.03 -12.96 -9.70
N LYS A 429 -10.97 -12.04 -9.42
CA LYS A 429 -11.74 -11.32 -10.43
C LYS A 429 -11.39 -9.84 -10.48
N HIS A 430 -11.58 -9.26 -11.66
CA HIS A 430 -11.25 -7.87 -11.97
C HIS A 430 -12.47 -7.15 -12.52
N GLY A 431 -12.62 -5.87 -12.18
CA GLY A 431 -13.67 -5.00 -12.72
C GLY A 431 -14.55 -4.37 -11.64
N THR A 432 -15.73 -3.92 -12.04
CA THR A 432 -16.60 -3.09 -11.19
C THR A 432 -17.71 -3.90 -10.51
N GLY A 433 -18.05 -5.11 -10.95
CA GLY A 433 -19.02 -5.93 -10.25
C GLY A 433 -19.14 -7.35 -10.80
N PHE A 434 -19.18 -8.32 -9.90
CA PHE A 434 -19.17 -9.75 -10.18
C PHE A 434 -19.46 -10.54 -8.89
N ASN A 435 -19.68 -11.84 -9.02
CA ASN A 435 -19.85 -12.74 -7.87
C ASN A 435 -18.62 -13.67 -7.72
N LEU A 436 -18.15 -13.87 -6.48
CA LEU A 436 -17.05 -14.76 -6.11
C LEU A 436 -17.58 -15.91 -5.25
N GLU A 437 -17.03 -17.11 -5.41
CA GLU A 437 -17.43 -18.28 -4.64
C GLU A 437 -16.21 -19.05 -4.12
N ILE A 438 -16.33 -19.64 -2.93
CA ILE A 438 -15.32 -20.55 -2.37
C ILE A 438 -15.96 -21.61 -1.47
N GLU A 439 -15.40 -22.81 -1.46
CA GLU A 439 -15.82 -23.91 -0.56
C GLU A 439 -15.04 -23.87 0.76
N THR A 440 -15.75 -23.59 1.85
CA THR A 440 -15.21 -23.58 3.21
C THR A 440 -15.36 -24.94 3.89
N LYS A 441 -14.43 -25.26 4.79
CA LYS A 441 -14.45 -26.47 5.62
C LYS A 441 -14.72 -26.08 7.06
N ALA A 442 -15.35 -26.98 7.82
CA ALA A 442 -15.60 -26.78 9.25
C ALA A 442 -14.32 -26.59 10.07
N SER A 443 -13.19 -27.10 9.56
CA SER A 443 -11.87 -26.95 10.17
C SER A 443 -11.09 -25.71 9.71
N ASP A 444 -11.62 -24.91 8.80
CA ASP A 444 -10.94 -23.68 8.40
C ASP A 444 -10.86 -22.74 9.60
N LYS A 445 -9.69 -22.13 9.77
CA LYS A 445 -9.49 -21.09 10.79
C LYS A 445 -10.13 -19.78 10.35
N ALA A 446 -10.15 -19.54 9.05
CA ALA A 446 -10.53 -18.24 8.54
C ALA A 446 -11.06 -18.25 7.11
N LEU A 447 -12.00 -17.36 6.83
CA LEU A 447 -12.29 -16.88 5.48
C LEU A 447 -12.04 -15.36 5.41
N TRP A 448 -11.35 -14.93 4.36
CA TRP A 448 -11.03 -13.55 4.07
C TRP A 448 -11.51 -13.16 2.67
N LEU A 449 -11.98 -11.93 2.53
CA LEU A 449 -12.14 -11.24 1.26
C LEU A 449 -11.02 -10.20 1.14
N ALA A 450 -10.17 -10.34 0.13
CA ALA A 450 -9.18 -9.35 -0.22
C ALA A 450 -9.74 -8.45 -1.34
N VAL A 451 -9.80 -7.14 -1.10
CA VAL A 451 -10.27 -6.14 -2.08
C VAL A 451 -9.15 -5.14 -2.33
N THR A 452 -8.55 -5.17 -3.52
CA THR A 452 -7.48 -4.23 -3.91
C THR A 452 -8.05 -3.19 -4.84
N ALA A 453 -7.74 -1.91 -4.61
CA ALA A 453 -8.01 -0.87 -5.59
C ALA A 453 -7.00 -0.97 -6.73
N THR A 454 -7.48 -1.26 -7.93
CA THR A 454 -6.65 -1.47 -9.13
C THR A 454 -7.21 -0.61 -10.25
N PRO A 455 -6.85 0.69 -10.26
CA PRO A 455 -7.39 1.63 -11.23
C PRO A 455 -7.15 1.16 -12.67
N THR A 456 -8.10 1.46 -13.56
CA THR A 456 -8.05 1.05 -14.97
C THR A 456 -7.06 1.87 -15.79
N GLU A 457 -6.53 2.95 -15.20
CA GLU A 457 -5.50 3.82 -15.76
C GLU A 457 -4.43 4.09 -14.70
N MET A 458 -3.22 4.45 -15.14
CA MET A 458 -2.11 4.73 -14.23
C MET A 458 -2.43 5.97 -13.38
N GLN A 459 -2.60 5.76 -12.07
CA GLN A 459 -2.77 6.84 -11.10
C GLN A 459 -1.40 7.14 -10.49
N THR A 460 -0.79 8.23 -10.91
CA THR A 460 0.48 8.69 -10.35
C THR A 460 0.20 9.64 -9.19
N ILE A 461 0.77 9.33 -8.02
CA ILE A 461 0.63 10.11 -6.80
C ILE A 461 1.99 10.76 -6.52
N LEU A 462 2.00 12.06 -6.21
CA LEU A 462 3.21 12.77 -5.82
C LEU A 462 3.54 12.49 -4.35
N TRP A 463 4.81 12.69 -4.02
CA TRP A 463 5.30 12.57 -2.65
C TRP A 463 4.52 13.49 -1.69
N ASP A 464 4.06 12.96 -0.54
CA ASP A 464 3.30 13.68 0.50
C ASP A 464 1.98 14.32 0.04
N GLN A 465 1.43 13.89 -1.09
CA GLN A 465 0.16 14.41 -1.59
C GLN A 465 -0.95 14.26 -0.54
N PHE A 466 -1.67 15.36 -0.30
CA PHE A 466 -2.68 15.42 0.75
C PHE A 466 -3.83 14.47 0.49
N TYR A 467 -4.28 13.81 1.56
CA TYR A 467 -5.30 12.77 1.54
C TYR A 467 -6.59 13.14 0.76
N TYR A 468 -7.06 14.39 0.91
CA TYR A 468 -8.28 14.84 0.22
C TYR A 468 -8.13 14.86 -1.30
N SER A 469 -6.90 14.92 -1.83
CA SER A 469 -6.63 14.94 -3.27
C SER A 469 -6.36 13.54 -3.86
N VAL A 470 -6.36 12.49 -3.04
CA VAL A 470 -6.09 11.10 -3.46
C VAL A 470 -7.40 10.33 -3.54
N TYR A 471 -7.66 9.68 -4.69
CA TYR A 471 -8.84 8.85 -4.86
C TYR A 471 -8.84 7.64 -3.93
N ARG A 472 -10.03 7.36 -3.40
CA ARG A 472 -10.40 6.14 -2.69
C ARG A 472 -11.42 5.40 -3.52
N TYR A 473 -11.40 4.07 -3.44
CA TYR A 473 -12.20 3.18 -4.29
C TYR A 473 -13.17 2.35 -3.42
N PRO A 474 -14.25 2.98 -2.93
CA PRO A 474 -15.22 2.35 -2.04
C PRO A 474 -16.05 1.31 -2.79
N TYR A 475 -16.63 0.37 -2.05
CA TYR A 475 -17.33 -0.78 -2.61
C TYR A 475 -18.43 -1.26 -1.66
N MET A 476 -19.34 -2.06 -2.21
CA MET A 476 -20.40 -2.75 -1.50
C MET A 476 -20.27 -4.26 -1.71
N ILE A 477 -20.72 -5.04 -0.73
CA ILE A 477 -20.86 -6.48 -0.84
C ILE A 477 -22.19 -6.99 -0.29
N GLU A 478 -22.60 -8.15 -0.80
CA GLU A 478 -23.61 -9.02 -0.21
C GLU A 478 -22.94 -10.39 0.00
N VAL A 479 -23.13 -10.99 1.17
CA VAL A 479 -22.56 -12.30 1.51
C VAL A 479 -23.70 -13.30 1.63
N VAL A 480 -23.65 -14.37 0.84
CA VAL A 480 -24.59 -15.48 0.91
C VAL A 480 -23.91 -16.61 1.70
N ASN A 481 -24.64 -17.18 2.67
CA ASN A 481 -24.17 -18.20 3.62
C ASN A 481 -23.06 -17.71 4.58
N GLY A 482 -23.12 -16.44 4.98
CA GLY A 482 -22.24 -15.87 5.99
C GLY A 482 -22.44 -14.37 6.16
N ALA A 483 -21.63 -13.76 7.01
CA ALA A 483 -21.62 -12.32 7.26
C ALA A 483 -20.20 -11.80 7.46
N PRO A 484 -19.91 -10.52 7.13
CA PRO A 484 -18.66 -9.91 7.53
C PRO A 484 -18.55 -9.76 9.05
N GLU A 485 -17.32 -9.67 9.54
CA GLU A 485 -16.99 -9.42 10.94
C GLU A 485 -17.80 -8.27 11.54
N GLY A 486 -18.32 -8.47 12.74
CA GLY A 486 -19.21 -7.51 13.40
C GLY A 486 -20.70 -7.82 13.25
N TYR A 487 -21.11 -8.67 12.29
CA TYR A 487 -22.54 -8.90 11.99
C TYR A 487 -23.03 -10.32 12.23
N ASN A 488 -22.14 -11.25 12.57
CA ASN A 488 -22.57 -12.56 13.06
C ASN A 488 -23.25 -12.43 14.44
N LYS A 489 -24.17 -13.36 14.72
CA LYS A 489 -25.00 -13.34 15.93
C LYS A 489 -24.15 -13.19 17.20
N ASP A 490 -24.56 -12.25 18.05
CA ASP A 490 -23.97 -11.98 19.36
C ASP A 490 -22.47 -11.61 19.34
N PHE A 491 -21.91 -11.20 18.20
CA PHE A 491 -20.48 -10.92 18.03
C PHE A 491 -19.92 -9.92 19.04
N TRP A 492 -20.64 -8.83 19.30
CA TRP A 492 -20.22 -7.77 20.22
C TRP A 492 -20.47 -8.10 21.68
N LYS A 493 -21.22 -9.16 21.97
CA LYS A 493 -21.59 -9.51 23.34
C LYS A 493 -20.44 -10.25 24.02
N PRO A 494 -20.21 -10.01 25.33
CA PRO A 494 -19.24 -10.77 26.09
C PRO A 494 -19.55 -12.27 26.04
N THR A 495 -18.51 -13.10 25.88
CA THR A 495 -18.65 -14.57 25.82
C THR A 495 -19.28 -15.16 27.10
N ASN A 496 -19.10 -14.49 28.25
CA ASN A 496 -19.76 -14.83 29.50
C ASN A 496 -20.62 -13.66 29.98
N ALA A 497 -21.94 -13.83 29.94
CA ALA A 497 -22.91 -12.84 30.39
C ALA A 497 -23.12 -12.86 31.92
N SER A 498 -22.46 -13.76 32.66
CA SER A 498 -22.49 -13.74 34.12
C SER A 498 -21.93 -12.41 34.64
N GLY A 499 -22.73 -11.70 35.42
CA GLY A 499 -22.41 -10.35 35.89
C GLY A 499 -22.80 -9.22 34.93
N TYR A 500 -23.56 -9.48 33.86
CA TYR A 500 -24.14 -8.45 33.01
C TYR A 500 -25.66 -8.36 33.20
N THR A 501 -26.20 -7.14 33.14
CA THR A 501 -27.64 -6.86 33.11
C THR A 501 -27.96 -5.99 31.89
N LYS A 502 -29.20 -6.08 31.40
CA LYS A 502 -29.66 -5.16 30.36
C LYS A 502 -30.01 -3.81 30.99
N HIS A 503 -29.53 -2.72 30.38
CA HIS A 503 -29.90 -1.38 30.80
C HIS A 503 -31.39 -1.12 30.50
N SER A 504 -32.10 -0.49 31.43
CA SER A 504 -33.55 -0.23 31.30
C SER A 504 -33.87 0.74 30.16
N ASN A 505 -32.93 1.65 29.86
CA ASN A 505 -33.03 2.60 28.76
C ASN A 505 -32.12 2.16 27.61
N GLY A 506 -32.72 1.53 26.58
CA GLY A 506 -32.06 1.08 25.34
C GLY A 506 -31.78 -0.43 25.24
N GLY A 507 -31.57 -1.13 26.36
CA GLY A 507 -31.48 -2.59 26.40
C GLY A 507 -30.10 -3.21 26.19
N GLY A 508 -29.04 -2.41 26.04
CA GLY A 508 -27.64 -2.88 25.95
C GLY A 508 -27.11 -3.50 27.24
N LEU A 509 -25.96 -4.16 27.15
CA LEU A 509 -25.39 -4.92 28.27
C LEU A 509 -24.47 -4.07 29.14
N VAL A 510 -24.69 -4.12 30.45
CA VAL A 510 -23.91 -3.41 31.46
C VAL A 510 -23.34 -4.40 32.47
N SER A 511 -22.03 -4.40 32.65
CA SER A 511 -21.34 -5.22 33.65
C SER A 511 -21.60 -4.70 35.07
N SER A 512 -21.63 -5.60 36.05
CA SER A 512 -21.66 -5.27 37.49
C SER A 512 -20.45 -4.46 37.96
N LYS A 513 -19.41 -4.36 37.15
CA LYS A 513 -18.22 -3.52 37.38
C LYS A 513 -18.38 -2.08 36.90
N ALA A 514 -19.40 -1.78 36.12
CA ALA A 514 -19.69 -0.44 35.62
C ALA A 514 -20.74 0.27 36.49
N LYS A 515 -20.71 1.60 36.47
CA LYS A 515 -21.77 2.45 37.06
C LYS A 515 -22.45 3.21 35.94
N VAL A 516 -23.72 2.92 35.69
CA VAL A 516 -24.49 3.54 34.61
C VAL A 516 -25.80 4.07 35.19
N ASP A 517 -26.03 5.38 35.04
CA ASP A 517 -27.27 6.02 35.52
C ASP A 517 -28.47 5.61 34.66
N ALA A 518 -29.65 5.52 35.29
CA ALA A 518 -30.89 5.14 34.60
C ALA A 518 -31.29 6.09 33.45
N SER A 519 -30.81 7.34 33.45
CA SER A 519 -31.05 8.34 32.40
C SER A 519 -30.20 8.11 31.14
N VAL A 520 -29.10 7.38 31.23
CA VAL A 520 -28.21 7.07 30.10
C VAL A 520 -28.94 6.17 29.12
N TYR A 521 -28.78 6.41 27.82
CA TYR A 521 -29.22 5.46 26.79
C TYR A 521 -28.09 4.50 26.45
N VAL A 522 -28.33 3.18 26.57
CA VAL A 522 -27.40 2.14 26.13
C VAL A 522 -28.11 1.28 25.09
N GLY A 523 -27.74 1.47 23.82
CA GLY A 523 -28.32 0.79 22.66
C GLY A 523 -28.23 -0.73 22.74
N PRO A 524 -29.10 -1.46 22.01
CA PRO A 524 -29.31 -2.90 22.20
C PRO A 524 -28.07 -3.76 21.94
N ASP A 525 -27.15 -3.30 21.09
CA ASP A 525 -25.90 -4.00 20.74
C ASP A 525 -24.66 -3.37 21.39
N ALA A 526 -24.83 -2.27 22.15
CA ALA A 526 -23.75 -1.63 22.90
C ALA A 526 -23.42 -2.38 24.19
N VAL A 527 -22.15 -2.29 24.60
CA VAL A 527 -21.63 -3.00 25.78
C VAL A 527 -20.81 -2.09 26.68
N VAL A 528 -21.17 -2.03 27.95
CA VAL A 528 -20.43 -1.31 29.00
C VAL A 528 -19.83 -2.32 29.97
N ASN A 529 -18.53 -2.59 29.82
CA ASN A 529 -17.76 -3.51 30.64
C ASN A 529 -17.25 -2.86 31.93
N GLY A 530 -17.05 -1.54 31.95
CA GLY A 530 -16.54 -0.79 33.10
C GLY A 530 -16.76 0.72 33.00
N GLY A 531 -16.25 1.47 33.98
CA GLY A 531 -16.33 2.94 33.99
C GLY A 531 -17.57 3.52 34.67
N THR A 532 -17.75 4.84 34.54
CA THR A 532 -18.91 5.60 35.04
C THR A 532 -19.58 6.35 33.88
N VAL A 533 -20.86 6.08 33.63
CA VAL A 533 -21.65 6.71 32.56
C VAL A 533 -22.87 7.37 33.20
N SER A 534 -23.04 8.68 33.00
CA SER A 534 -24.01 9.50 33.73
C SER A 534 -24.65 10.59 32.87
N GLY A 535 -25.65 11.29 33.42
CA GLY A 535 -26.34 12.38 32.71
C GLY A 535 -27.25 11.89 31.58
N ASN A 536 -27.21 12.55 30.43
CA ASN A 536 -27.96 12.20 29.22
C ASN A 536 -27.07 11.52 28.17
N ALA A 537 -25.93 10.96 28.57
CA ALA A 537 -25.02 10.31 27.66
C ALA A 537 -25.69 9.16 26.90
N ARG A 538 -25.23 8.91 25.66
CA ARG A 538 -25.76 7.88 24.78
C ARG A 538 -24.64 6.99 24.28
N ILE A 539 -24.76 5.69 24.54
CA ILE A 539 -23.87 4.65 24.01
C ILE A 539 -24.70 3.88 22.97
N GLU A 540 -24.37 4.02 21.69
CA GLU A 540 -25.20 3.56 20.56
C GLU A 540 -24.48 2.53 19.70
N ASP A 541 -25.24 1.91 18.80
CA ASP A 541 -24.76 0.92 17.82
C ASP A 541 -23.97 -0.22 18.48
N PHE A 542 -22.71 -0.41 18.08
CA PHE A 542 -21.79 -1.44 18.56
C PHE A 542 -20.68 -0.86 19.46
N ALA A 543 -20.90 0.33 20.04
CA ALA A 543 -19.91 0.96 20.89
C ALA A 543 -19.61 0.12 22.14
N VAL A 544 -18.32 0.09 22.52
CA VAL A 544 -17.83 -0.64 23.69
C VAL A 544 -17.14 0.32 24.66
N VAL A 545 -17.51 0.25 25.95
CA VAL A 545 -16.92 1.03 27.04
C VAL A 545 -16.30 0.08 28.07
N ASP A 546 -14.98 -0.01 28.08
CA ASP A 546 -14.20 -0.80 29.03
C ASP A 546 -13.87 -0.03 30.32
N GLY A 547 -13.86 1.30 30.26
CA GLY A 547 -13.53 2.16 31.40
C GLY A 547 -13.76 3.64 31.11
N GLY A 548 -13.29 4.50 32.03
CA GLY A 548 -13.38 5.96 31.90
C GLY A 548 -14.64 6.58 32.51
N THR A 549 -14.88 7.86 32.19
CA THR A 549 -16.03 8.65 32.64
C THR A 549 -16.72 9.28 31.43
N ILE A 550 -17.99 8.95 31.22
CA ILE A 550 -18.82 9.49 30.15
C ILE A 550 -19.99 10.24 30.78
N SER A 551 -20.21 11.50 30.43
CA SER A 551 -21.20 12.35 31.11
C SER A 551 -21.76 13.44 30.20
N GLY A 552 -22.71 14.24 30.71
CA GLY A 552 -23.35 15.31 29.94
C GLY A 552 -24.32 14.75 28.90
N ASN A 553 -24.28 15.29 27.69
CA ASN A 553 -24.99 14.80 26.51
C ASN A 553 -24.07 14.06 25.53
N ALA A 554 -22.90 13.59 25.99
CA ALA A 554 -21.90 12.94 25.15
C ALA A 554 -22.47 11.71 24.42
N VAL A 555 -22.03 11.50 23.19
CA VAL A 555 -22.45 10.36 22.35
C VAL A 555 -21.25 9.50 21.97
N VAL A 556 -21.33 8.21 22.27
CA VAL A 556 -20.37 7.20 21.80
C VAL A 556 -21.13 6.23 20.89
N ARG A 557 -20.80 6.16 19.60
CA ARG A 557 -21.58 5.41 18.60
C ARG A 557 -20.72 4.73 17.54
N GLY A 558 -21.35 4.02 16.59
CA GLY A 558 -20.66 3.19 15.60
C GLY A 558 -20.01 1.96 16.24
N ARG A 559 -18.72 1.78 16.03
CA ARG A 559 -17.87 0.71 16.60
C ARG A 559 -16.79 1.28 17.53
N ALA A 560 -17.03 2.49 18.05
CA ALA A 560 -16.10 3.21 18.91
C ALA A 560 -15.71 2.39 20.16
N LEU A 561 -14.49 2.63 20.65
CA LEU A 561 -13.95 2.00 21.86
C LEU A 561 -13.53 3.04 22.87
N VAL A 562 -13.97 2.90 24.12
CA VAL A 562 -13.47 3.71 25.25
C VAL A 562 -12.81 2.79 26.26
N THR A 563 -11.50 2.92 26.46
CA THR A 563 -10.78 2.10 27.46
C THR A 563 -10.54 2.85 28.76
N ALA A 564 -10.30 4.16 28.69
CA ALA A 564 -10.19 5.06 29.84
C ALA A 564 -10.44 6.52 29.41
N GLY A 565 -10.15 7.48 30.29
CA GLY A 565 -10.29 8.91 30.01
C GLY A 565 -11.69 9.47 30.27
N THR A 566 -11.96 10.65 29.71
CA THR A 566 -13.21 11.38 29.92
C THR A 566 -13.86 11.77 28.59
N ILE A 567 -15.16 11.54 28.46
CA ILE A 567 -16.00 12.13 27.42
C ILE A 567 -17.13 12.90 28.10
N GLY A 568 -17.27 14.19 27.80
CA GLY A 568 -18.20 15.08 28.51
C GLY A 568 -18.91 16.07 27.60
N ASP A 569 -19.79 16.88 28.20
CA ASP A 569 -20.54 17.93 27.53
C ASP A 569 -21.36 17.38 26.34
N ASP A 570 -21.20 17.93 25.14
CA ASP A 570 -21.88 17.51 23.91
C ASP A 570 -20.91 16.77 22.94
N ALA A 571 -19.81 16.22 23.46
CA ALA A 571 -18.78 15.60 22.64
C ALA A 571 -19.25 14.30 21.98
N VAL A 572 -18.68 14.00 20.81
CA VAL A 572 -18.99 12.78 20.04
C VAL A 572 -17.73 11.97 19.76
N LEU A 573 -17.77 10.69 20.12
CA LEU A 573 -16.84 9.67 19.65
C LEU A 573 -17.60 8.68 18.77
N GLU A 574 -17.21 8.52 17.51
CA GLU A 574 -17.99 7.77 16.54
C GLU A 574 -17.17 6.93 15.56
N GLU A 575 -17.87 6.23 14.67
CA GLU A 575 -17.28 5.39 13.63
C GLU A 575 -16.39 4.31 14.23
N ASP A 576 -15.11 4.22 13.86
CA ASP A 576 -14.17 3.23 14.39
C ASP A 576 -13.16 3.86 15.36
N ALA A 577 -13.44 5.05 15.90
CA ALA A 577 -12.50 5.82 16.70
C ALA A 577 -12.40 5.32 18.15
N TRP A 578 -11.21 5.50 18.73
CA TRP A 578 -10.88 5.01 20.06
C TRP A 578 -10.44 6.12 20.99
N LEU A 579 -10.94 6.09 22.21
CA LEU A 579 -10.37 6.82 23.35
C LEU A 579 -9.64 5.85 24.26
N VAL A 580 -8.30 5.89 24.21
CA VAL A 580 -7.44 5.09 25.08
C VAL A 580 -7.22 5.79 26.42
N SER A 581 -6.88 7.07 26.37
CA SER A 581 -6.76 7.96 27.53
C SER A 581 -6.83 9.43 27.10
N GLY A 582 -7.03 10.35 28.04
CA GLY A 582 -7.20 11.77 27.77
C GLY A 582 -8.65 12.24 27.91
N SER A 583 -9.03 13.29 27.20
CA SER A 583 -10.35 13.94 27.34
C SER A 583 -10.92 14.43 26.01
N ILE A 584 -12.20 14.13 25.76
CA ILE A 584 -12.99 14.67 24.64
C ILE A 584 -14.19 15.43 25.23
N THR A 585 -14.20 16.76 25.14
CA THR A 585 -15.21 17.61 25.84
C THR A 585 -15.71 18.76 24.96
N GLY A 586 -16.61 19.60 25.47
CA GLY A 586 -17.28 20.64 24.70
C GLY A 586 -18.19 20.05 23.63
N LYS A 587 -18.04 20.50 22.39
CA LYS A 587 -18.68 19.99 21.16
C LYS A 587 -17.69 19.26 20.26
N ALA A 588 -16.58 18.79 20.83
CA ALA A 588 -15.53 18.13 20.08
C ALA A 588 -16.05 16.86 19.41
N LYS A 589 -15.48 16.54 18.25
CA LYS A 589 -15.86 15.35 17.50
C LYS A 589 -14.64 14.52 17.08
N VAL A 590 -14.66 13.24 17.39
CA VAL A 590 -13.60 12.29 17.04
C VAL A 590 -14.21 11.09 16.33
N GLY A 591 -13.71 10.79 15.13
CA GLY A 591 -14.24 9.73 14.27
C GLY A 591 -13.19 9.08 13.38
N ALA A 592 -13.65 8.40 12.33
CA ALA A 592 -12.91 7.54 11.42
C ALA A 592 -12.11 6.47 12.17
N LEU A 593 -10.80 6.39 11.94
CA LEU A 593 -9.89 5.43 12.58
C LEU A 593 -8.98 6.08 13.62
N SER A 594 -9.40 7.23 14.15
CA SER A 594 -8.59 8.04 15.07
C SER A 594 -8.41 7.34 16.42
N ILE A 595 -7.19 7.37 16.95
CA ILE A 595 -6.85 6.79 18.25
C ILE A 595 -6.32 7.91 19.15
N ILE A 596 -6.99 8.17 20.26
CA ILE A 596 -6.67 9.25 21.21
C ILE A 596 -5.97 8.68 22.44
N VAL A 597 -4.75 9.16 22.71
CA VAL A 597 -3.90 8.73 23.82
C VAL A 597 -3.35 9.96 24.55
N ASN A 598 -3.60 10.10 25.84
CA ASN A 598 -3.11 11.22 26.67
C ASN A 598 -3.37 12.61 26.04
N THR A 599 -4.45 12.73 25.25
CA THR A 599 -4.72 13.89 24.40
C THR A 599 -6.01 14.57 24.83
N THR A 600 -6.03 15.90 24.76
CA THR A 600 -7.23 16.70 25.00
C THR A 600 -7.78 17.23 23.68
N VAL A 601 -9.05 16.96 23.40
CA VAL A 601 -9.82 17.53 22.29
C VAL A 601 -11.05 18.22 22.88
N THR A 602 -11.17 19.53 22.71
CA THR A 602 -12.24 20.31 23.36
C THR A 602 -12.84 21.37 22.42
N ASP A 603 -13.77 22.18 22.93
CA ASP A 603 -14.54 23.17 22.18
C ASP A 603 -15.21 22.58 20.94
N ASN A 604 -14.92 23.05 19.72
CA ASN A 604 -15.45 22.52 18.47
C ASN A 604 -14.37 21.80 17.64
N ALA A 605 -13.26 21.41 18.28
CA ALA A 605 -12.15 20.76 17.60
C ALA A 605 -12.56 19.37 17.08
N GLN A 606 -11.94 18.93 15.98
CA GLN A 606 -12.31 17.68 15.31
C GLN A 606 -11.10 16.84 14.92
N VAL A 607 -11.20 15.53 15.09
CA VAL A 607 -10.17 14.56 14.66
C VAL A 607 -10.84 13.45 13.87
N TYR A 608 -10.61 13.40 12.55
CA TYR A 608 -11.24 12.42 11.65
C TYR A 608 -10.26 12.00 10.57
N GLY A 609 -9.60 10.88 10.75
CA GLY A 609 -8.73 10.36 9.71
C GLY A 609 -8.10 9.02 10.04
N VAL A 610 -7.15 8.68 9.17
CA VAL A 610 -6.26 7.53 9.26
C VAL A 610 -4.92 8.11 9.69
N MET A 611 -4.56 8.01 10.97
CA MET A 611 -3.38 8.72 11.45
C MET A 611 -2.66 7.95 12.54
N TRP A 612 -1.41 8.31 12.81
CA TRP A 612 -0.78 7.89 14.05
C TRP A 612 -1.63 8.29 15.23
N ALA A 613 -1.64 7.45 16.27
CA ALA A 613 -2.33 7.79 17.50
C ALA A 613 -1.90 9.19 17.98
N LEU A 614 -2.89 10.00 18.34
CA LEU A 614 -2.64 11.31 18.92
C LEU A 614 -2.21 11.10 20.35
N ASN A 615 -0.90 11.10 20.56
CA ASN A 615 -0.29 10.97 21.87
C ASN A 615 0.18 12.32 22.41
N GLY A 616 -0.36 12.72 23.57
CA GLY A 616 0.09 13.92 24.28
C GLY A 616 -0.20 15.24 23.57
N LYS A 617 -1.26 15.30 22.75
CA LYS A 617 -1.64 16.50 21.98
C LYS A 617 -2.72 17.32 22.68
N LYS A 618 -2.87 18.58 22.28
CA LYS A 618 -3.95 19.47 22.73
C LYS A 618 -4.60 20.15 21.54
N LEU A 619 -5.91 19.98 21.43
CA LEU A 619 -6.73 20.57 20.39
C LEU A 619 -7.94 21.26 21.03
N SER A 620 -8.19 22.50 20.61
CA SER A 620 -9.27 23.34 21.11
C SER A 620 -9.81 24.25 20.00
N GLY A 621 -10.73 25.16 20.33
CA GLY A 621 -11.34 26.08 19.37
C GLY A 621 -12.03 25.37 18.20
N THR A 622 -11.54 25.58 16.98
CA THR A 622 -12.08 24.98 15.74
C THR A 622 -11.03 24.17 14.97
N ALA A 623 -9.94 23.78 15.62
CA ALA A 623 -8.87 23.01 15.01
C ALA A 623 -9.38 21.68 14.45
N GLN A 624 -8.86 21.27 13.29
CA GLN A 624 -9.18 19.96 12.71
C GLN A 624 -7.93 19.23 12.26
N LEU A 625 -7.83 17.96 12.65
CA LEU A 625 -6.87 17.00 12.09
C LEU A 625 -7.63 15.98 11.25
N ARG A 626 -7.12 15.70 10.05
CA ARG A 626 -7.84 14.95 9.01
C ARG A 626 -6.96 13.98 8.23
N GLY A 627 -7.60 12.94 7.70
CA GLY A 627 -7.01 12.05 6.68
C GLY A 627 -5.75 11.32 7.16
N ASP A 628 -4.87 11.01 6.20
CA ASP A 628 -3.51 10.47 6.39
C ASP A 628 -2.59 11.50 7.08
N LEU A 629 -2.55 11.50 8.43
CA LEU A 629 -1.86 12.54 9.21
C LEU A 629 -0.71 12.01 10.09
N GLU A 630 0.39 12.77 10.06
CA GLU A 630 1.55 12.68 10.94
C GLU A 630 1.61 13.88 11.89
N ASN A 631 1.56 13.63 13.19
CA ASN A 631 1.35 14.65 14.23
C ASN A 631 2.66 15.03 14.95
N ASN A 632 3.64 15.51 14.18
CA ASN A 632 4.99 15.90 14.61
C ASN A 632 5.06 17.31 15.24
N PHE A 633 4.06 17.66 16.04
CA PHE A 633 3.96 18.95 16.75
C PHE A 633 3.70 18.75 18.24
N ASP A 634 4.06 19.73 19.06
CA ASP A 634 3.87 19.70 20.52
C ASP A 634 3.01 20.87 21.05
N LYS A 635 2.76 21.88 20.21
CA LYS A 635 1.93 23.04 20.56
C LYS A 635 0.44 22.69 20.55
N GLU A 636 -0.32 23.43 21.35
CA GLU A 636 -1.77 23.41 21.26
C GLU A 636 -2.25 23.97 19.93
N LEU A 637 -3.17 23.26 19.29
CA LEU A 637 -3.79 23.66 18.04
C LEU A 637 -5.21 24.15 18.30
N THR A 638 -5.46 25.44 18.04
CA THR A 638 -6.74 26.11 18.36
C THR A 638 -7.62 26.40 17.13
N LYS A 639 -7.04 26.34 15.93
CA LYS A 639 -7.71 26.60 14.63
C LYS A 639 -6.94 25.95 13.48
N GLY A 640 -7.50 26.03 12.27
CA GLY A 640 -6.90 25.47 11.05
C GLY A 640 -7.32 24.02 10.79
N ILE A 641 -7.05 23.54 9.59
CA ILE A 641 -7.39 22.17 9.14
C ILE A 641 -6.18 21.57 8.47
N PHE A 642 -5.64 20.49 9.04
CA PHE A 642 -4.36 19.93 8.63
C PHE A 642 -4.49 18.48 8.16
N TYR A 643 -3.63 18.13 7.21
CA TYR A 643 -3.50 16.82 6.55
C TYR A 643 -2.00 16.51 6.37
N GLY A 644 -1.64 15.25 6.13
CA GLY A 644 -0.26 14.88 5.82
C GLY A 644 0.67 15.01 7.03
N MET A 645 1.95 15.29 6.77
CA MET A 645 2.92 15.57 7.82
C MET A 645 2.72 16.98 8.37
N VAL A 646 2.57 17.10 9.70
CA VAL A 646 2.33 18.38 10.38
C VAL A 646 3.34 18.58 11.49
N ASP A 647 4.12 19.65 11.41
CA ASP A 647 5.06 20.06 12.45
C ASP A 647 4.74 21.46 13.02
N ASN A 648 5.52 21.87 14.02
CA ASN A 648 5.38 23.17 14.69
C ASN A 648 5.52 24.40 13.77
N GLY A 649 6.31 24.29 12.70
CA GLY A 649 6.49 25.35 11.71
C GLY A 649 5.27 25.53 10.81
N MET A 650 4.49 24.45 10.61
CA MET A 650 3.31 24.47 9.74
C MET A 650 2.06 25.06 10.40
N LEU A 651 1.98 25.07 11.74
CA LEU A 651 0.75 25.43 12.47
C LEU A 651 0.25 26.86 12.22
N ASN A 652 1.12 27.77 11.78
CA ASN A 652 0.77 29.16 11.44
C ASN A 652 0.84 29.45 9.94
N ASN A 653 1.14 28.45 9.11
CA ASN A 653 1.31 28.61 7.68
C ASN A 653 -0.01 28.33 6.94
N ALA A 654 -0.52 29.35 6.25
CA ALA A 654 -1.79 29.27 5.53
C ALA A 654 -1.81 28.18 4.44
N ASN A 655 -0.65 27.86 3.85
CA ASN A 655 -0.56 26.84 2.81
C ASN A 655 -0.79 25.42 3.34
N TYR A 656 -0.43 25.17 4.60
CA TYR A 656 -0.66 23.90 5.29
C TYR A 656 -1.99 23.85 6.04
N GLY A 657 -2.83 24.89 5.90
CA GLY A 657 -4.19 24.89 6.40
C GLY A 657 -4.44 25.69 7.68
N ALA A 658 -3.46 26.47 8.18
CA ALA A 658 -3.60 27.27 9.40
C ALA A 658 -4.77 28.28 9.38
N ASN A 659 -5.22 28.69 8.19
CA ASN A 659 -6.33 29.63 8.00
C ASN A 659 -7.61 28.96 7.48
N LEU A 660 -7.62 27.63 7.31
CA LEU A 660 -8.82 26.92 6.86
C LEU A 660 -9.85 26.81 7.98
N THR A 661 -11.12 27.03 7.63
CA THR A 661 -12.28 26.82 8.51
C THR A 661 -13.22 25.74 8.00
N THR A 662 -13.09 25.38 6.72
CA THR A 662 -13.86 24.32 6.05
C THR A 662 -12.88 23.37 5.37
N PRO A 663 -13.02 22.04 5.55
CA PRO A 663 -12.21 21.06 4.84
C PRO A 663 -12.26 21.28 3.33
N PRO A 664 -11.12 21.16 2.61
CA PRO A 664 -11.15 21.03 1.16
C PRO A 664 -12.09 19.90 0.72
N THR A 665 -12.77 20.08 -0.40
CA THR A 665 -13.61 19.03 -0.98
C THR A 665 -12.73 17.85 -1.39
N ASP A 666 -13.05 16.66 -0.90
CA ASP A 666 -12.34 15.43 -1.28
C ASP A 666 -12.52 15.11 -2.76
N ALA A 667 -11.48 14.57 -3.41
CA ALA A 667 -11.49 14.05 -4.77
C ALA A 667 -12.48 12.90 -4.96
N THR A 668 -12.66 12.08 -3.91
CA THR A 668 -13.66 11.01 -3.86
C THR A 668 -15.03 11.58 -3.50
N ALA A 669 -16.07 11.19 -4.24
CA ALA A 669 -17.45 11.55 -3.98
C ALA A 669 -17.98 10.99 -2.65
N SER A 670 -18.97 11.67 -2.07
CA SER A 670 -19.69 11.16 -0.89
C SER A 670 -20.39 9.83 -1.18
N LEU A 671 -20.44 8.96 -0.18
CA LEU A 671 -21.12 7.65 -0.24
C LEU A 671 -22.61 7.73 0.09
N ASP A 672 -23.15 8.90 0.44
CA ASP A 672 -24.57 9.06 0.84
C ASP A 672 -25.57 8.62 -0.23
N LYS A 673 -25.12 8.56 -1.50
CA LYS A 673 -25.93 8.13 -2.64
C LYS A 673 -25.52 6.75 -3.18
N ALA A 674 -24.68 6.01 -2.47
CA ALA A 674 -24.29 4.67 -2.86
C ALA A 674 -25.51 3.75 -2.85
N VAL A 675 -25.79 3.16 -4.00
CA VAL A 675 -26.94 2.26 -4.20
C VAL A 675 -26.46 0.95 -4.79
N TRP A 676 -26.99 -0.14 -4.27
CA TRP A 676 -26.75 -1.47 -4.82
C TRP A 676 -27.31 -1.56 -6.24
N TYR A 677 -26.53 -2.12 -7.17
CA TYR A 677 -26.93 -2.32 -8.56
C TYR A 677 -26.78 -3.78 -8.99
N ALA A 678 -27.60 -4.20 -9.95
CA ALA A 678 -27.55 -5.55 -10.51
C ALA A 678 -26.42 -5.67 -11.54
N VAL A 679 -25.83 -6.86 -11.63
CA VAL A 679 -24.87 -7.23 -12.69
C VAL A 679 -25.32 -8.50 -13.40
N ALA A 680 -24.72 -8.82 -14.54
CA ALA A 680 -25.10 -10.00 -15.32
C ALA A 680 -25.05 -11.30 -14.51
N ASP A 681 -24.06 -11.45 -13.62
CA ASP A 681 -23.87 -12.60 -12.73
C ASP A 681 -25.05 -12.83 -11.77
N ASP A 682 -25.93 -11.85 -11.53
CA ASP A 682 -27.10 -12.02 -10.66
C ASP A 682 -28.23 -12.81 -11.33
N SER A 683 -28.20 -12.89 -12.67
CA SER A 683 -29.29 -13.48 -13.46
C SER A 683 -29.15 -15.00 -13.70
N THR A 684 -28.10 -15.63 -13.18
CA THR A 684 -27.82 -17.06 -13.41
C THR A 684 -28.53 -18.00 -12.42
N GLU A 685 -29.50 -17.54 -11.63
CA GLU A 685 -30.38 -18.42 -10.86
C GLU A 685 -31.37 -19.16 -11.78
N THR A 686 -31.32 -20.49 -11.71
CA THR A 686 -32.09 -21.44 -12.51
C THR A 686 -33.58 -21.40 -12.19
N GLY A 687 -34.39 -20.92 -13.14
CA GLY A 687 -35.84 -21.12 -13.21
C GLY A 687 -36.31 -21.12 -14.68
N PRO A 688 -37.37 -21.87 -15.05
CA PRO A 688 -37.70 -22.11 -16.45
C PRO A 688 -38.03 -20.80 -17.15
N SER A 689 -37.36 -20.60 -18.28
CA SER A 689 -37.31 -19.37 -19.07
C SER A 689 -38.69 -18.79 -19.37
N LYS A 690 -39.06 -17.71 -18.68
CA LYS A 690 -39.73 -16.60 -19.35
C LYS A 690 -38.64 -15.74 -19.95
N LEU A 691 -38.61 -15.70 -21.28
CA LEU A 691 -37.82 -14.79 -22.10
C LEU A 691 -38.06 -13.35 -21.62
N ILE A 692 -37.25 -12.90 -20.68
CA ILE A 692 -37.02 -11.47 -20.48
C ILE A 692 -36.03 -11.10 -21.56
N ASN A 693 -36.48 -10.24 -22.45
CA ASN A 693 -35.77 -9.72 -23.60
C ASN A 693 -34.54 -8.96 -23.10
N THR A 694 -33.45 -9.68 -22.83
CA THR A 694 -32.15 -9.09 -22.58
C THR A 694 -31.77 -8.35 -23.85
N GLN A 695 -31.72 -7.03 -23.77
CA GLN A 695 -30.85 -6.26 -24.65
C GLN A 695 -29.42 -6.73 -24.36
N ARG A 696 -29.02 -7.85 -24.98
CA ARG A 696 -27.66 -7.99 -25.48
C ARG A 696 -27.36 -6.67 -26.18
N LEU A 697 -26.23 -6.03 -25.88
CA LEU A 697 -25.63 -5.06 -26.77
C LEU A 697 -25.44 -5.71 -28.14
N ARG A 698 -26.51 -5.75 -28.93
CA ARG A 698 -26.42 -5.78 -30.37
C ARG A 698 -25.94 -4.38 -30.71
N LEU A 699 -24.81 -4.28 -31.40
CA LEU A 699 -24.67 -3.19 -32.36
C LEU A 699 -26.00 -3.16 -33.12
N ASN A 700 -26.71 -2.03 -33.13
CA ASN A 700 -27.56 -1.74 -34.28
C ASN A 700 -26.58 -1.63 -35.46
N LEU A 701 -26.28 -2.76 -36.10
CA LEU A 701 -25.60 -2.84 -37.39
C LEU A 701 -26.57 -2.37 -38.50
N GLU A 702 -27.31 -1.30 -38.24
CA GLU A 702 -27.94 -0.51 -39.31
C GLU A 702 -26.86 0.29 -40.06
N ASP A 703 -25.70 0.51 -39.44
CA ASP A 703 -24.50 1.02 -40.10
C ASP A 703 -24.00 0.01 -41.15
N ASN A 704 -24.20 0.35 -42.43
CA ASN A 704 -23.72 -0.40 -43.58
C ASN A 704 -22.17 -0.46 -43.68
N ALA A 705 -21.43 0.19 -42.75
CA ALA A 705 -19.97 0.18 -42.71
C ALA A 705 -19.40 0.48 -41.30
N PHE A 706 -18.26 -0.11 -40.96
CA PHE A 706 -17.52 0.14 -39.71
C PHE A 706 -16.03 0.30 -39.96
N ASP A 707 -15.38 1.17 -39.18
CA ASP A 707 -13.92 1.30 -39.13
C ASP A 707 -13.32 0.11 -38.38
N VAL A 708 -12.18 -0.38 -38.86
CA VAL A 708 -11.40 -1.45 -38.22
C VAL A 708 -10.03 -0.93 -37.86
N PHE A 709 -9.55 -1.28 -36.67
CA PHE A 709 -8.25 -0.94 -36.14
C PHE A 709 -7.54 -2.20 -35.60
N ASN A 710 -6.22 -2.18 -35.57
CA ASN A 710 -5.47 -3.16 -34.79
C ASN A 710 -5.52 -2.83 -33.29
N LEU A 711 -4.99 -3.71 -32.45
CA LEU A 711 -4.98 -3.51 -30.99
C LEU A 711 -4.18 -2.30 -30.51
N ASN A 712 -3.28 -1.77 -31.34
CA ASN A 712 -2.50 -0.58 -31.05
C ASN A 712 -3.20 0.70 -31.55
N GLY A 713 -4.48 0.61 -31.96
CA GLY A 713 -5.27 1.76 -32.42
C GLY A 713 -4.94 2.23 -33.84
N LYS A 714 -4.10 1.51 -34.61
CA LYS A 714 -3.84 1.85 -36.02
C LYS A 714 -5.05 1.50 -36.87
N HIS A 715 -5.58 2.48 -37.59
CA HIS A 715 -6.68 2.27 -38.55
C HIS A 715 -6.22 1.36 -39.69
N LEU A 716 -6.99 0.30 -39.93
CA LEU A 716 -6.74 -0.72 -40.95
C LEU A 716 -7.67 -0.55 -42.16
N GLY A 717 -8.76 0.19 -42.02
CA GLY A 717 -9.69 0.51 -43.10
C GLY A 717 -11.15 0.44 -42.68
N VAL A 718 -12.05 0.55 -43.68
CA VAL A 718 -13.51 0.52 -43.49
C VAL A 718 -14.05 -0.77 -44.11
N VAL A 719 -14.84 -1.53 -43.35
CA VAL A 719 -15.48 -2.76 -43.79
C VAL A 719 -16.98 -2.53 -43.90
N LYS A 720 -17.57 -2.87 -45.07
CA LYS A 720 -19.01 -2.77 -45.28
C LYS A 720 -19.70 -4.04 -44.79
N ASN A 721 -20.80 -3.89 -44.06
CA ASN A 721 -21.63 -5.02 -43.72
C ASN A 721 -22.44 -5.45 -44.96
N GLY A 722 -22.55 -6.75 -45.21
CA GLY A 722 -23.35 -7.25 -46.34
C GLY A 722 -24.81 -6.81 -46.21
N THR A 723 -25.42 -6.36 -47.31
CA THR A 723 -26.83 -5.97 -47.38
C THR A 723 -27.74 -7.08 -46.82
N GLN A 724 -28.59 -6.72 -45.86
CA GLN A 724 -29.67 -7.53 -45.29
C GLN A 724 -29.26 -8.87 -44.67
N GLY A 725 -28.67 -8.84 -43.47
CA GLY A 725 -28.86 -9.88 -42.44
C GLY A 725 -28.36 -11.30 -42.73
N GLN A 726 -27.75 -11.58 -43.89
CA GLN A 726 -27.30 -12.93 -44.28
C GLN A 726 -25.79 -13.15 -44.20
N ILE A 727 -24.98 -12.14 -43.86
CA ILE A 727 -23.53 -12.28 -43.73
C ILE A 727 -23.12 -11.90 -42.30
N SER A 728 -22.41 -12.81 -41.62
CA SER A 728 -21.93 -12.56 -40.25
C SER A 728 -20.79 -11.53 -40.24
N LEU A 729 -20.63 -10.77 -39.14
CA LEU A 729 -19.50 -9.83 -38.95
C LEU A 729 -18.13 -10.48 -39.23
N GLN A 730 -17.96 -11.75 -38.85
CA GLN A 730 -16.76 -12.54 -39.12
C GLN A 730 -16.49 -12.66 -40.63
N GLU A 731 -17.53 -12.91 -41.41
CA GLU A 731 -17.42 -13.08 -42.85
C GLU A 731 -17.17 -11.74 -43.56
N SER A 732 -17.77 -10.65 -43.10
CA SER A 732 -17.48 -9.29 -43.60
C SER A 732 -16.00 -8.91 -43.38
N LEU A 733 -15.45 -9.22 -42.19
CA LEU A 733 -14.04 -8.97 -41.88
C LEU A 733 -13.09 -9.83 -42.73
N ARG A 734 -13.41 -11.11 -42.97
CA ARG A 734 -12.61 -11.98 -43.85
C ARG A 734 -12.65 -11.53 -45.32
N LYS A 735 -13.82 -11.11 -45.83
CA LYS A 735 -13.94 -10.56 -47.19
C LYS A 735 -13.14 -9.26 -47.38
N ALA A 736 -12.90 -8.53 -46.29
CA ALA A 736 -12.01 -7.37 -46.29
C ALA A 736 -10.51 -7.73 -46.21
N GLY A 737 -10.15 -9.03 -46.25
CA GLY A 737 -8.76 -9.49 -46.27
C GLY A 737 -8.08 -9.54 -44.90
N LEU A 738 -8.84 -9.46 -43.80
CA LEU A 738 -8.28 -9.57 -42.45
C LEU A 738 -8.03 -11.03 -42.07
N ASN A 739 -6.84 -11.32 -41.57
CA ASN A 739 -6.45 -12.64 -41.07
C ASN A 739 -7.05 -12.90 -39.68
N ALA A 740 -7.12 -14.17 -39.27
CA ALA A 740 -7.52 -14.53 -37.90
C ALA A 740 -6.68 -13.76 -36.87
N GLY A 741 -7.35 -13.19 -35.86
CA GLY A 741 -6.73 -12.25 -34.93
C GLY A 741 -7.74 -11.37 -34.21
N THR A 742 -7.25 -10.53 -33.31
CA THR A 742 -8.09 -9.59 -32.56
C THR A 742 -8.02 -8.20 -33.19
N TYR A 743 -9.19 -7.59 -33.38
CA TYR A 743 -9.35 -6.26 -33.95
C TYR A 743 -10.26 -5.40 -33.07
N LEU A 744 -10.15 -4.08 -33.22
CA LEU A 744 -11.12 -3.13 -32.68
C LEU A 744 -11.98 -2.63 -33.83
N ILE A 745 -13.29 -2.56 -33.64
CA ILE A 745 -14.23 -2.01 -34.63
C ILE A 745 -15.00 -0.82 -34.06
N ARG A 746 -15.35 0.13 -34.92
CA ARG A 746 -16.13 1.31 -34.56
C ARG A 746 -17.20 1.59 -35.62
N GLY A 747 -18.44 1.74 -35.19
CA GLY A 747 -19.52 2.22 -36.07
C GLY A 747 -19.26 3.66 -36.49
N LYS A 748 -19.73 4.06 -37.68
CA LYS A 748 -19.40 5.37 -38.25
C LYS A 748 -19.99 6.53 -37.42
N GLU A 749 -21.12 6.27 -36.75
CA GLU A 749 -21.80 7.24 -35.88
C GLU A 749 -21.51 7.00 -34.38
N SER A 750 -20.57 6.11 -34.05
CA SER A 750 -20.25 5.73 -32.67
C SER A 750 -18.82 6.11 -32.29
N ASN A 751 -18.64 6.72 -31.12
CA ASN A 751 -17.31 6.93 -30.52
C ASN A 751 -16.80 5.71 -29.72
N LYS A 752 -17.57 4.62 -29.66
CA LYS A 752 -17.22 3.41 -28.91
C LYS A 752 -16.54 2.36 -29.81
N MET A 753 -15.38 1.89 -29.35
CA MET A 753 -14.61 0.80 -29.97
C MET A 753 -15.02 -0.54 -29.36
N LEU A 754 -15.23 -1.56 -30.18
CA LEU A 754 -15.58 -2.92 -29.76
C LEU A 754 -14.48 -3.89 -30.17
N ARG A 755 -14.03 -4.72 -29.23
CA ARG A 755 -13.05 -5.78 -29.49
C ARG A 755 -13.72 -6.98 -30.15
N VAL A 756 -13.21 -7.40 -31.30
CA VAL A 756 -13.70 -8.57 -32.06
C VAL A 756 -12.56 -9.54 -32.29
N ASN A 757 -12.76 -10.79 -31.91
CA ASN A 757 -11.85 -11.88 -32.24
C ASN A 757 -12.32 -12.52 -33.56
N LEU A 758 -11.62 -12.21 -34.66
CA LEU A 758 -11.81 -12.88 -35.95
C LEU A 758 -11.20 -14.27 -35.85
N ARG A 759 -12.04 -15.30 -35.93
CA ARG A 759 -11.62 -16.70 -35.86
C ARG A 759 -11.25 -17.25 -37.24
#